data_AF-A0A7Y3ASZ1-F1
#
_entry.id   AF-A0A7Y3ASZ1-F1
#
_cell.length_a   1.000
_cell.length_b   1.000
_cell.length_c   1.000
_cell.angle_alpha   90.00
_cell.angle_beta   90.00
_cell.angle_gamma   90.00
#
_symmetry.space_group_name_H-M   'P 1'
#
loop_
_entity.id
_entity.type
_entity.pdbx_description
1 polymer ?
#
loop_
_entity_poly.entity_id
_entity_poly.type
_entity_poly.pdbx_seq_one_letter_code
_entity_poly.pdbx_strand_id
1 'polypeptide(L)'
;MYLIFDTETTGLPKRWDAPVSDTENWPRCIQIAWQLHDSMGNLLDQQDYLIQPDGFNIPYDAEKIHGISTELAREKGHPLAEILEKFNDALARTKFVVGQNVGFDINIMGAEFYRANHKTLLGELPVLDTCTEHTATLCAIPGGRGGKFKLPTLTELHQYLFNTPFAEAHNATSDVEATTRCFLELIRRNQYTKVQLDVQPDYFEKFTEANPQEIQLIGLKHINLKKASEKIAKHLKNLDVIEVSEEDLNQNIKSLEDAEFIHLHNHSQFSVLQSTIKVKDLVASASENKMSAVALTDHANMMGAFHFVKEVKAHNKMVEETAGGEAENENTIQRNFIKPIIGCEFFVCDDHTNKNVKDYGYQMVLLAKNKNGYHNLAKMSSIAYTDGFYYVPRIDKSIISQFKDDIIVLSGNLYGEVASKILNIGENQAEEALLWWKTMFKDDFYLEIMRHGQEDEERANKVLVEFARKHQVKLVATNNTYYCAKEDADAHDILLCVKDGEKQATPIGRGRGYRYGLPNQEYYFKSGAEMKELFKDLPESILNIQAIVDKIEPFELARDVLLPEFEIPDEFRVKEDEADGGKRGENAYLRHITYEGAKKRYGEITDEIKERIDFELKTVENSGYPGYFLIVEDFIREARNMDVSVGPGRGSAAGSVVAYCLWITNIDPLKYDLLFERFLNPDRVSMPDIDIDFDDEGRGKVMDYVINKYGANQVAQIITYGTMAAKSSIRDTARVLDLPLNDADRIAKLIPNMSKLSKIFGVPEADLRKRFRSDELEKVNNLLNISEGEDLEAQTVKMARVLEGSLRNTGIHACGVIITPDDITNFVPVATAKDSDLYVTQFDNSVVENAGLLKMDFLGLKTLTLIKDTVKIVKAKHGIQLVPDEFPLDDAPTYE
;
A
#
# COMPACT_ATOMS: atom_id res chain seq x y z
N MET A 1 -30.64 -22.95 39.02
CA MET A 1 -29.39 -22.30 39.46
C MET A 1 -28.77 -21.64 38.26
N TYR A 2 -28.32 -20.41 38.43
CA TYR A 2 -27.75 -19.58 37.38
C TYR A 2 -26.24 -19.51 37.59
N LEU A 3 -25.46 -19.91 36.58
CA LEU A 3 -24.01 -19.75 36.58
C LEU A 3 -23.67 -18.60 35.65
N ILE A 4 -23.20 -17.50 36.23
CA ILE A 4 -22.69 -16.35 35.49
C ILE A 4 -21.19 -16.50 35.46
N PHE A 5 -20.57 -16.51 34.28
CA PHE A 5 -19.12 -16.58 34.16
C PHE A 5 -18.63 -15.72 33.00
N ASP A 6 -17.36 -15.36 33.07
CA ASP A 6 -16.66 -14.55 32.06
C ASP A 6 -15.20 -14.98 32.00
N THR A 7 -14.56 -14.78 30.85
CA THR A 7 -13.17 -15.17 30.63
C THR A 7 -12.33 -14.05 30.02
N GLU A 8 -11.10 -13.91 30.54
CA GLU A 8 -10.06 -13.17 29.84
C GLU A 8 -9.24 -14.14 29.00
N THR A 9 -8.77 -13.68 27.84
CA THR A 9 -8.09 -14.54 26.86
C THR A 9 -6.83 -13.89 26.29
N THR A 10 -6.00 -14.70 25.64
CA THR A 10 -4.78 -14.21 24.95
C THR A 10 -5.07 -13.39 23.68
N GLY A 11 -6.33 -13.19 23.28
CA GLY A 11 -6.67 -12.43 22.08
C GLY A 11 -8.04 -12.76 21.52
N LEU A 12 -8.23 -12.58 20.22
CA LEU A 12 -9.48 -12.89 19.52
C LEU A 12 -9.31 -14.13 18.61
N PRO A 13 -10.38 -14.87 18.32
CA PRO A 13 -10.30 -16.03 17.46
C PRO A 13 -10.08 -15.59 16.02
N LYS A 14 -9.33 -16.39 15.25
CA LYS A 14 -9.11 -16.12 13.81
C LYS A 14 -10.43 -16.12 13.04
N ARG A 15 -11.32 -17.04 13.39
CA ARG A 15 -12.68 -17.19 12.86
C ARG A 15 -13.66 -17.44 13.98
N TRP A 16 -14.76 -16.68 13.98
CA TRP A 16 -15.79 -16.77 15.01
C TRP A 16 -16.72 -17.99 14.84
N ASP A 17 -16.75 -18.61 13.65
CA ASP A 17 -17.59 -19.74 13.28
C ASP A 17 -16.86 -21.09 13.31
N ALA A 18 -15.60 -21.13 13.74
CA ALA A 18 -14.83 -22.37 13.82
C ALA A 18 -15.35 -23.29 14.94
N PRO A 19 -15.33 -24.62 14.78
CA PRO A 19 -15.69 -25.54 15.85
C PRO A 19 -14.70 -25.46 17.01
N VAL A 20 -15.13 -25.78 18.24
CA VAL A 20 -14.26 -25.80 19.45
C VAL A 20 -13.11 -26.81 19.35
N SER A 21 -13.22 -27.80 18.46
CA SER A 21 -12.15 -28.76 18.17
C SER A 21 -11.00 -28.16 17.35
N ASP A 22 -11.20 -27.00 16.71
CA ASP A 22 -10.15 -26.24 16.03
C ASP A 22 -9.40 -25.39 17.07
N THR A 23 -8.60 -26.06 17.90
CA THR A 23 -7.97 -25.44 19.08
C THR A 23 -6.95 -24.37 18.74
N GLU A 24 -6.43 -24.33 17.50
CA GLU A 24 -5.50 -23.30 17.03
C GLU A 24 -6.21 -22.02 16.57
N ASN A 25 -7.52 -22.09 16.30
CA ASN A 25 -8.34 -20.93 15.98
C ASN A 25 -8.70 -20.13 17.24
N TRP A 26 -9.01 -20.82 18.33
CA TRP A 26 -9.49 -20.22 19.57
C TRP A 26 -8.32 -19.77 20.46
N PRO A 27 -8.36 -18.57 21.07
CA PRO A 27 -7.33 -18.12 21.99
C PRO A 27 -7.31 -18.94 23.28
N ARG A 28 -6.30 -18.70 24.13
CA ARG A 28 -6.15 -19.39 25.42
C ARG A 28 -6.87 -18.61 26.52
N CYS A 29 -7.54 -19.33 27.42
CA CYS A 29 -8.11 -18.73 28.63
C CYS A 29 -6.98 -18.42 29.63
N ILE A 30 -6.96 -17.19 30.15
CA ILE A 30 -5.93 -16.71 31.10
C ILE A 30 -6.52 -16.26 32.44
N GLN A 31 -7.82 -15.96 32.47
CA GLN A 31 -8.59 -15.78 33.69
C GLN A 31 -9.99 -16.32 33.47
N ILE A 32 -10.53 -16.95 34.50
CA ILE A 32 -11.96 -17.28 34.56
C ILE A 32 -12.50 -16.87 35.91
N ALA A 33 -13.64 -16.18 35.89
CA ALA A 33 -14.40 -15.86 37.09
C ALA A 33 -15.83 -16.38 36.94
N TRP A 34 -16.46 -16.79 38.04
CA TRP A 34 -17.87 -17.17 38.02
C TRP A 34 -18.58 -16.92 39.35
N GLN A 35 -19.89 -16.76 39.25
CA GLN A 35 -20.83 -16.72 40.36
C GLN A 35 -21.96 -17.72 40.12
N LEU A 36 -22.21 -18.58 41.10
CA LEU A 36 -23.34 -19.52 41.09
C LEU A 36 -24.43 -18.99 42.01
N HIS A 37 -25.62 -18.78 41.47
CA HIS A 37 -26.78 -18.31 42.20
C HIS A 37 -27.90 -19.35 42.23
N ASP A 38 -28.67 -19.33 43.33
CA ASP A 38 -29.93 -20.07 43.39
C ASP A 38 -31.01 -19.41 42.51
N SER A 39 -32.22 -19.98 42.51
CA SER A 39 -33.32 -19.44 41.71
C SER A 39 -33.80 -18.06 42.17
N MET A 40 -33.52 -17.63 43.40
CA MET A 40 -33.93 -16.34 43.96
C MET A 40 -32.85 -15.27 43.83
N GLY A 41 -31.71 -15.60 43.22
CA GLY A 41 -30.58 -14.68 43.05
C GLY A 41 -29.61 -14.67 44.23
N ASN A 42 -29.76 -15.56 45.22
CA ASN A 42 -28.80 -15.64 46.33
C ASN A 42 -27.50 -16.31 45.85
N LEU A 43 -26.36 -15.73 46.22
CA LEU A 43 -25.03 -16.26 45.91
C LEU A 43 -24.78 -17.56 46.68
N LEU A 44 -24.44 -18.63 45.97
CA LEU A 44 -24.09 -19.95 46.53
C LEU A 44 -22.59 -20.22 46.51
N ASP A 45 -21.91 -19.81 45.44
CA ASP A 45 -20.49 -20.03 45.22
C ASP A 45 -19.94 -18.94 44.31
N GLN A 46 -18.67 -18.60 44.51
CA GLN A 46 -17.97 -17.61 43.71
C GLN A 46 -16.50 -17.97 43.66
N GLN A 47 -15.93 -17.92 42.46
CA GLN A 47 -14.51 -18.15 42.24
C GLN A 47 -13.93 -17.18 41.21
N ASP A 48 -12.63 -16.95 41.30
CA ASP A 48 -11.81 -16.15 40.39
C ASP A 48 -10.43 -16.79 40.35
N TYR A 49 -10.01 -17.22 39.16
CA TYR A 49 -8.73 -17.88 38.96
C TYR A 49 -7.99 -17.28 37.76
N LEU A 50 -6.74 -16.88 38.00
CA LEU A 50 -5.76 -16.72 36.94
C LEU A 50 -5.25 -18.10 36.52
N ILE A 51 -5.09 -18.32 35.22
CA ILE A 51 -4.59 -19.57 34.65
C ILE A 51 -3.09 -19.40 34.40
N GLN A 52 -2.32 -20.37 34.89
CA GLN A 52 -0.89 -20.42 34.63
C GLN A 52 -0.64 -20.77 33.15
N PRO A 53 0.12 -19.95 32.40
CA PRO A 53 0.38 -20.24 31.01
C PRO A 53 1.36 -21.41 30.88
N ASP A 54 0.96 -22.43 30.13
CA ASP A 54 1.75 -23.64 29.85
C ASP A 54 1.93 -23.81 28.33
N GLY A 55 3.16 -23.63 27.86
CA GLY A 55 3.50 -23.67 26.44
C GLY A 55 2.99 -22.47 25.62
N PHE A 56 2.64 -21.35 26.26
CA PHE A 56 2.26 -20.10 25.57
C PHE A 56 2.62 -18.86 26.40
N ASN A 57 2.51 -17.69 25.77
CA ASN A 57 2.71 -16.37 26.39
C ASN A 57 1.43 -15.55 26.18
N ILE A 58 1.17 -14.60 27.07
CA ILE A 58 0.08 -13.64 26.94
C ILE A 58 0.58 -12.46 26.09
N PRO A 59 -0.02 -12.21 24.91
CA PRO A 59 0.43 -11.14 24.02
C PRO A 59 0.23 -9.76 24.64
N TYR A 60 1.10 -8.81 24.29
CA TYR A 60 1.05 -7.45 24.84
C TYR A 60 -0.25 -6.72 24.51
N ASP A 61 -0.80 -6.90 23.31
CA ASP A 61 -2.07 -6.25 22.93
C ASP A 61 -3.24 -6.76 23.81
N ALA A 62 -3.21 -8.03 24.22
CA ALA A 62 -4.16 -8.56 25.20
C ALA A 62 -3.90 -7.98 26.60
N GLU A 63 -2.64 -7.97 27.05
CA GLU A 63 -2.23 -7.36 28.34
C GLU A 63 -2.68 -5.89 28.46
N LYS A 64 -2.62 -5.09 27.39
CA LYS A 64 -3.10 -3.70 27.41
C LYS A 64 -4.59 -3.59 27.74
N ILE A 65 -5.39 -4.56 27.31
CA ILE A 65 -6.83 -4.61 27.54
C ILE A 65 -7.08 -4.99 29.00
N HIS A 66 -6.75 -6.23 29.38
CA HIS A 66 -7.15 -6.83 30.67
C HIS A 66 -6.10 -6.70 31.79
N GLY A 67 -4.86 -6.35 31.45
CA GLY A 67 -3.80 -6.06 32.43
C GLY A 67 -3.09 -7.28 33.03
N ILE A 68 -3.23 -8.47 32.45
CA ILE A 68 -2.59 -9.71 32.95
C ILE A 68 -1.34 -9.97 32.11
N SER A 69 -0.16 -9.78 32.69
CA SER A 69 1.08 -10.14 32.01
C SER A 69 1.37 -11.64 32.13
N THR A 70 2.22 -12.17 31.23
CA THR A 70 2.69 -13.55 31.29
C THR A 70 3.33 -13.87 32.65
N GLU A 71 4.10 -12.93 33.20
CA GLU A 71 4.79 -13.07 34.48
C GLU A 71 3.82 -13.09 35.65
N LEU A 72 2.80 -12.21 35.64
CA LEU A 72 1.73 -12.23 36.65
C LEU A 72 1.01 -13.57 36.65
N ALA A 73 0.65 -14.07 35.48
CA ALA A 73 -0.04 -15.35 35.33
C ALA A 73 0.86 -16.54 35.70
N ARG A 74 2.18 -16.47 35.48
CA ARG A 74 3.14 -17.48 35.96
C ARG A 74 3.30 -17.47 37.48
N GLU A 75 3.35 -16.30 38.11
CA GLU A 75 3.56 -16.17 39.56
C GLU A 75 2.31 -16.50 40.38
N LYS A 76 1.12 -16.11 39.88
CA LYS A 76 -0.15 -16.19 40.63
C LYS A 76 -1.20 -17.11 40.01
N GLY A 77 -0.95 -17.65 38.83
CA GLY A 77 -1.89 -18.52 38.15
C GLY A 77 -1.90 -19.94 38.73
N HIS A 78 -3.01 -20.64 38.49
CA HIS A 78 -3.19 -22.04 38.83
C HIS A 78 -3.16 -22.91 37.57
N PRO A 79 -2.80 -24.20 37.68
CA PRO A 79 -2.84 -25.13 36.55
C PRO A 79 -4.25 -25.22 35.95
N LEU A 80 -4.35 -25.13 34.62
CA LEU A 80 -5.63 -25.17 33.90
C LEU A 80 -6.47 -26.41 34.26
N ALA A 81 -5.84 -27.57 34.40
CA ALA A 81 -6.54 -28.82 34.74
C ALA A 81 -7.32 -28.73 36.06
N GLU A 82 -6.75 -28.11 37.11
CA GLU A 82 -7.41 -27.91 38.41
C GLU A 82 -8.63 -27.00 38.27
N ILE A 83 -8.49 -25.94 37.46
CA ILE A 83 -9.55 -24.97 37.23
C ILE A 83 -10.70 -25.61 36.44
N LEU A 84 -10.40 -26.42 35.43
CA LEU A 84 -11.41 -27.14 34.64
C LEU A 84 -12.23 -28.12 35.51
N GLU A 85 -11.60 -28.79 36.47
CA GLU A 85 -12.30 -29.65 37.44
C GLU A 85 -13.27 -28.83 38.32
N LYS A 86 -12.78 -27.75 38.94
CA LYS A 86 -13.61 -26.85 39.76
C LYS A 86 -14.77 -26.23 38.98
N PHE A 87 -14.53 -25.84 37.73
CA PHE A 87 -15.56 -25.29 36.87
C PHE A 87 -16.59 -26.35 36.49
N ASN A 88 -16.18 -27.60 36.24
CA ASN A 88 -17.11 -28.72 36.04
C ASN A 88 -17.98 -28.99 37.28
N ASP A 89 -17.45 -28.87 38.49
CA ASP A 89 -18.23 -29.00 39.74
C ASP A 89 -19.28 -27.87 39.89
N ALA A 90 -18.96 -26.66 39.42
CA ALA A 90 -19.94 -25.59 39.30
C ALA A 90 -21.01 -25.92 38.24
N LEU A 91 -20.60 -26.35 37.04
CA LEU A 91 -21.50 -26.73 35.94
C LEU A 91 -22.44 -27.88 36.31
N ALA A 92 -22.00 -28.86 37.10
CA ALA A 92 -22.85 -29.97 37.56
C ALA A 92 -24.03 -29.51 38.44
N ARG A 93 -23.92 -28.34 39.07
CA ARG A 93 -25.00 -27.71 39.88
C ARG A 93 -25.82 -26.71 39.06
N THR A 94 -25.41 -26.40 37.84
CA THR A 94 -25.98 -25.35 37.00
C THR A 94 -27.22 -25.83 36.25
N LYS A 95 -28.23 -24.97 36.17
CA LYS A 95 -29.39 -25.17 35.28
C LYS A 95 -29.26 -24.31 34.03
N PHE A 96 -28.84 -23.06 34.19
CA PHE A 96 -28.65 -22.10 33.08
C PHE A 96 -27.29 -21.45 33.17
N VAL A 97 -26.63 -21.34 32.02
CA VAL A 97 -25.45 -20.51 31.84
C VAL A 97 -25.89 -19.11 31.46
N VAL A 98 -25.34 -18.11 32.13
CA VAL A 98 -25.69 -16.70 31.96
C VAL A 98 -24.43 -15.93 31.64
N GLY A 99 -24.52 -14.94 30.78
CA GLY A 99 -23.42 -14.01 30.55
C GLY A 99 -23.83 -12.89 29.59
N GLN A 100 -22.89 -12.00 29.28
CA GLN A 100 -23.05 -10.93 28.30
C GLN A 100 -22.28 -11.32 27.04
N ASN A 101 -22.99 -11.70 25.96
CA ASN A 101 -22.37 -12.27 24.75
C ASN A 101 -21.56 -13.56 25.04
N VAL A 102 -22.12 -14.42 25.90
CA VAL A 102 -21.46 -15.58 26.52
C VAL A 102 -21.10 -16.70 25.54
N GLY A 103 -21.62 -16.63 24.32
CA GLY A 103 -21.25 -17.56 23.26
C GLY A 103 -19.74 -17.57 22.97
N PHE A 104 -19.06 -16.43 23.16
CA PHE A 104 -17.61 -16.36 23.07
C PHE A 104 -16.93 -17.19 24.18
N ASP A 105 -17.26 -16.92 25.44
CA ASP A 105 -16.69 -17.60 26.61
C ASP A 105 -16.97 -19.10 26.64
N ILE A 106 -18.16 -19.52 26.18
CA ILE A 106 -18.52 -20.93 26.02
C ILE A 106 -17.57 -21.63 25.04
N ASN A 107 -17.25 -20.99 23.91
CA ASN A 107 -16.35 -21.58 22.92
C ASN A 107 -14.91 -21.60 23.41
N ILE A 108 -14.47 -20.57 24.14
CA ILE A 108 -13.14 -20.53 24.78
C ILE A 108 -12.98 -21.67 25.76
N MET A 109 -13.88 -21.79 26.73
CA MET A 109 -13.82 -22.86 27.72
C MET A 109 -14.04 -24.23 27.07
N GLY A 110 -14.92 -24.33 26.07
CA GLY A 110 -15.12 -25.53 25.27
C GLY A 110 -13.83 -25.99 24.58
N ALA A 111 -13.06 -25.06 24.02
CA ALA A 111 -11.75 -25.35 23.43
C ALA A 111 -10.73 -25.76 24.51
N GLU A 112 -10.71 -25.14 25.68
CA GLU A 112 -9.81 -25.56 26.78
C GLU A 112 -10.15 -26.96 27.32
N PHE A 113 -11.44 -27.29 27.48
CA PHE A 113 -11.88 -28.65 27.81
C PHE A 113 -11.44 -29.65 26.74
N TYR A 114 -11.56 -29.29 25.46
CA TYR A 114 -11.11 -30.13 24.35
C TYR A 114 -9.59 -30.33 24.37
N ARG A 115 -8.79 -29.27 24.59
CA ARG A 115 -7.32 -29.34 24.73
C ARG A 115 -6.90 -30.23 25.89
N ALA A 116 -7.60 -30.15 27.02
CA ALA A 116 -7.34 -31.00 28.19
C ALA A 116 -7.88 -32.43 28.03
N ASN A 117 -8.61 -32.74 26.95
CA ASN A 117 -9.34 -34.00 26.78
C ASN A 117 -10.28 -34.30 27.96
N HIS A 118 -10.90 -33.26 28.51
CA HIS A 118 -11.86 -33.32 29.61
C HIS A 118 -13.29 -33.24 29.07
N LYS A 119 -14.18 -34.07 29.61
CA LYS A 119 -15.62 -33.96 29.29
C LYS A 119 -16.23 -32.77 30.03
N THR A 120 -17.19 -32.11 29.40
CA THR A 120 -17.91 -30.97 29.98
C THR A 120 -19.37 -30.99 29.56
N LEU A 121 -20.25 -30.47 30.42
CA LEU A 121 -21.68 -30.23 30.13
C LEU A 121 -21.92 -28.83 29.56
N LEU A 122 -20.89 -27.98 29.47
CA LEU A 122 -21.03 -26.55 29.16
C LEU A 122 -21.82 -26.30 27.85
N GLY A 123 -21.54 -27.07 26.79
CA GLY A 123 -22.23 -26.93 25.51
C GLY A 123 -23.64 -27.51 25.46
N GLU A 124 -24.05 -28.26 26.48
CA GLU A 124 -25.38 -28.89 26.59
C GLU A 124 -26.36 -28.04 27.43
N LEU A 125 -25.84 -27.15 28.28
CA LEU A 125 -26.64 -26.32 29.17
C LEU A 125 -27.33 -25.17 28.41
N PRO A 126 -28.60 -24.86 28.74
CA PRO A 126 -29.32 -23.75 28.14
C PRO A 126 -28.69 -22.40 28.56
N VAL A 127 -28.60 -21.49 27.58
CA VAL A 127 -27.97 -20.18 27.72
C VAL A 127 -29.02 -19.07 27.88
N LEU A 128 -28.79 -18.17 28.83
CA LEU A 128 -29.54 -16.93 29.03
C LEU A 128 -28.61 -15.74 28.90
N ASP A 129 -28.57 -15.13 27.72
CA ASP A 129 -27.68 -14.00 27.42
C ASP A 129 -28.36 -12.65 27.73
N THR A 130 -27.60 -11.70 28.29
CA THR A 130 -28.06 -10.32 28.53
C THR A 130 -27.83 -9.39 27.33
N CYS A 131 -27.07 -9.82 26.33
CA CYS A 131 -26.83 -9.15 25.05
C CYS A 131 -27.74 -9.73 23.95
N THR A 132 -28.98 -9.23 23.84
CA THR A 132 -29.99 -9.76 22.91
C THR A 132 -30.70 -8.66 22.13
N GLU A 133 -31.44 -9.02 21.07
CA GLU A 133 -32.31 -8.06 20.38
C GLU A 133 -33.38 -7.45 21.30
N HIS A 134 -33.81 -8.19 22.34
CA HIS A 134 -34.72 -7.69 23.37
C HIS A 134 -34.07 -6.55 24.16
N THR A 135 -32.85 -6.77 24.67
CA THR A 135 -32.13 -5.71 25.42
C THR A 135 -31.70 -4.55 24.52
N ALA A 136 -31.42 -4.79 23.23
CA ALA A 136 -31.23 -3.72 22.25
C ALA A 136 -32.48 -2.85 22.06
N THR A 137 -33.67 -3.47 22.07
CA THR A 137 -34.95 -2.74 22.00
C THR A 137 -35.22 -1.94 23.28
N LEU A 138 -34.84 -2.47 24.44
CA LEU A 138 -34.95 -1.75 25.71
C LEU A 138 -34.05 -0.51 25.75
N CYS A 139 -32.78 -0.65 25.34
CA CYS A 139 -31.81 0.45 25.36
C CYS A 139 -32.00 1.46 24.21
N ALA A 140 -32.60 1.03 23.08
CA ALA A 140 -32.91 1.85 21.91
C ALA A 140 -31.71 2.64 21.34
N ILE A 141 -30.52 2.02 21.35
CA ILE A 141 -29.27 2.67 20.94
C ILE A 141 -29.18 2.68 19.39
N PRO A 142 -28.97 3.84 18.73
CA PRO A 142 -28.92 3.92 17.28
C PRO A 142 -27.66 3.29 16.68
N GLY A 143 -27.75 2.85 15.42
CA GLY A 143 -26.59 2.40 14.63
C GLY A 143 -26.31 0.90 14.65
N GLY A 144 -27.33 0.07 14.85
CA GLY A 144 -27.25 -1.38 14.64
C GLY A 144 -27.29 -1.76 13.15
N ARG A 145 -26.85 -2.98 12.84
CA ARG A 145 -26.81 -3.50 11.46
C ARG A 145 -28.23 -3.67 10.90
N GLY A 146 -28.42 -3.34 9.61
CA GLY A 146 -29.71 -3.52 8.92
C GLY A 146 -30.84 -2.62 9.41
N GLY A 147 -30.53 -1.47 10.03
CA GLY A 147 -31.53 -0.52 10.55
C GLY A 147 -32.11 -0.88 11.92
N LYS A 148 -31.61 -1.95 12.57
CA LYS A 148 -31.97 -2.33 13.94
C LYS A 148 -31.26 -1.46 14.98
N PHE A 149 -31.70 -1.53 16.24
CA PHE A 149 -30.94 -0.98 17.37
C PHE A 149 -29.63 -1.74 17.58
N LYS A 150 -28.61 -1.03 18.08
CA LYS A 150 -27.32 -1.60 18.45
C LYS A 150 -27.51 -2.53 19.66
N LEU A 151 -26.88 -3.71 19.63
CA LEU A 151 -26.75 -4.56 20.81
C LEU A 151 -25.98 -3.79 21.91
N PRO A 152 -26.50 -3.69 23.14
CA PRO A 152 -25.88 -2.88 24.17
C PRO A 152 -24.60 -3.55 24.67
N THR A 153 -23.54 -2.76 24.90
CA THR A 153 -22.41 -3.23 25.72
C THR A 153 -22.85 -3.43 27.17
N LEU A 154 -22.06 -4.14 27.97
CA LEU A 154 -22.36 -4.32 29.40
C LEU A 154 -22.53 -2.96 30.11
N THR A 155 -21.64 -2.02 29.81
CA THR A 155 -21.69 -0.64 30.31
C THR A 155 -22.96 0.10 29.90
N GLU A 156 -23.38 -0.02 28.64
CA GLU A 156 -24.60 0.60 28.13
C GLU A 156 -25.87 0.00 28.79
N LEU A 157 -25.90 -1.33 28.96
CA LEU A 157 -26.99 -2.01 29.65
C LEU A 157 -27.04 -1.62 31.13
N HIS A 158 -25.89 -1.58 31.81
CA HIS A 158 -25.79 -1.16 33.20
C HIS A 158 -26.23 0.30 33.37
N GLN A 159 -25.83 1.21 32.48
CA GLN A 159 -26.29 2.60 32.46
C GLN A 159 -27.81 2.68 32.31
N TYR A 160 -28.40 1.89 31.41
CA TYR A 160 -29.85 1.87 31.21
C TYR A 160 -30.62 1.37 32.45
N LEU A 161 -30.11 0.32 33.11
CA LEU A 161 -30.77 -0.27 34.26
C LEU A 161 -30.61 0.59 35.53
N PHE A 162 -29.43 1.18 35.76
CA PHE A 162 -29.05 1.76 37.05
C PHE A 162 -28.70 3.26 37.01
N ASN A 163 -28.88 3.93 35.87
CA ASN A 163 -28.50 5.33 35.62
C ASN A 163 -27.02 5.65 35.94
N THR A 164 -26.17 4.63 36.05
CA THR A 164 -24.77 4.74 36.42
C THR A 164 -23.95 3.93 35.45
N PRO A 165 -22.89 4.47 34.84
CA PRO A 165 -22.07 3.70 33.92
C PRO A 165 -21.20 2.75 34.74
N PHE A 166 -21.04 1.53 34.25
CA PHE A 166 -20.02 0.61 34.77
C PHE A 166 -18.65 1.06 34.23
N ALA A 167 -17.69 1.29 35.12
CA ALA A 167 -16.32 1.54 34.70
C ALA A 167 -15.69 0.19 34.35
N GLU A 168 -15.58 -0.10 33.05
CA GLU A 168 -14.95 -1.32 32.54
C GLU A 168 -13.56 -1.49 33.15
N ALA A 169 -13.45 -2.49 34.04
CA ALA A 169 -12.18 -2.86 34.64
C ALA A 169 -11.39 -3.83 33.75
N HIS A 170 -12.02 -4.36 32.67
CA HIS A 170 -11.52 -5.44 31.81
C HIS A 170 -10.89 -6.56 32.66
N ASN A 171 -11.71 -7.09 33.56
CA ASN A 171 -11.35 -8.15 34.47
C ASN A 171 -12.61 -8.99 34.63
N ALA A 172 -12.52 -10.27 34.28
CA ALA A 172 -13.61 -11.23 34.36
C ALA A 172 -14.42 -11.13 35.67
N THR A 173 -13.78 -10.89 36.81
CA THR A 173 -14.49 -10.80 38.11
C THR A 173 -15.43 -9.59 38.18
N SER A 174 -15.02 -8.45 37.62
CA SER A 174 -15.86 -7.24 37.55
C SER A 174 -17.00 -7.41 36.55
N ASP A 175 -16.72 -8.05 35.42
CA ASP A 175 -17.71 -8.27 34.36
C ASP A 175 -18.76 -9.30 34.77
N VAL A 176 -18.37 -10.37 35.49
CA VAL A 176 -19.30 -11.30 36.13
C VAL A 176 -20.20 -10.58 37.13
N GLU A 177 -19.65 -9.74 38.02
CA GLU A 177 -20.46 -9.03 39.02
C GLU A 177 -21.47 -8.07 38.39
N ALA A 178 -21.04 -7.31 37.38
CA ALA A 178 -21.91 -6.39 36.64
C ALA A 178 -22.97 -7.14 35.82
N THR A 179 -22.59 -8.26 35.19
CA THR A 179 -23.52 -9.12 34.42
C THR A 179 -24.54 -9.78 35.32
N THR A 180 -24.13 -10.33 36.47
CA THR A 180 -25.03 -10.87 37.49
C THR A 180 -26.06 -9.82 37.90
N ARG A 181 -25.60 -8.59 38.21
CA ARG A 181 -26.48 -7.49 38.61
C ARG A 181 -27.50 -7.15 37.53
N CYS A 182 -27.05 -7.01 36.28
CA CYS A 182 -27.93 -6.71 35.15
C CYS A 182 -28.95 -7.84 34.91
N PHE A 183 -28.52 -9.10 34.94
CA PHE A 183 -29.38 -10.25 34.75
C PHE A 183 -30.49 -10.35 35.80
N LEU A 184 -30.14 -10.26 37.09
CA LEU A 184 -31.12 -10.33 38.17
C LEU A 184 -32.08 -9.13 38.16
N GLU A 185 -31.60 -7.95 37.77
CA GLU A 185 -32.45 -6.75 37.61
C GLU A 185 -33.42 -6.90 36.44
N LEU A 186 -33.00 -7.51 35.33
CA LEU A 186 -33.89 -7.84 34.21
C LEU A 186 -34.98 -8.84 34.64
N ILE A 187 -34.66 -9.82 35.50
CA ILE A 187 -35.66 -10.71 36.10
C ILE A 187 -36.64 -9.91 36.97
N ARG A 188 -36.13 -9.04 37.86
CA ARG A 188 -36.94 -8.19 38.76
C ARG A 188 -37.88 -7.27 37.98
N ARG A 189 -37.46 -6.80 36.79
CA ARG A 189 -38.25 -5.95 35.88
C ARG A 189 -39.13 -6.75 34.92
N ASN A 190 -39.28 -8.07 35.10
CA ASN A 190 -40.09 -8.95 34.26
C ASN A 190 -39.70 -8.90 32.77
N GLN A 191 -38.41 -8.76 32.46
CA GLN A 191 -37.90 -8.72 31.08
C GLN A 191 -37.60 -10.11 30.50
N TYR A 192 -37.81 -11.17 31.28
CA TYR A 192 -37.76 -12.56 30.83
C TYR A 192 -39.15 -13.20 30.88
N THR A 193 -39.39 -14.21 30.05
CA THR A 193 -40.62 -15.00 30.07
C THR A 193 -40.50 -16.21 31.00
N LYS A 194 -41.65 -16.74 31.44
CA LYS A 194 -41.72 -17.98 32.25
C LYS A 194 -41.12 -19.19 31.52
N VAL A 195 -41.26 -19.22 30.19
CA VAL A 195 -40.71 -20.27 29.33
C VAL A 195 -39.18 -20.18 29.27
N GLN A 196 -38.62 -18.96 29.15
CA GLN A 196 -37.17 -18.75 29.12
C GLN A 196 -36.49 -19.16 30.44
N LEU A 197 -37.08 -18.82 31.59
CA LEU A 197 -36.49 -19.16 32.90
C LEU A 197 -36.85 -20.58 33.39
N ASP A 198 -37.78 -21.27 32.72
CA ASP A 198 -38.34 -22.56 33.15
C ASP A 198 -38.77 -22.55 34.63
N VAL A 199 -39.72 -21.66 34.94
CA VAL A 199 -40.21 -21.35 36.29
C VAL A 199 -41.73 -21.41 36.41
N GLN A 200 -42.22 -21.56 37.64
CA GLN A 200 -43.66 -21.60 37.96
C GLN A 200 -44.35 -20.23 37.76
N PRO A 201 -45.69 -20.20 37.58
CA PRO A 201 -46.43 -18.98 37.28
C PRO A 201 -46.27 -17.83 38.28
N ASP A 202 -46.01 -18.14 39.55
CA ASP A 202 -45.87 -17.22 40.68
C ASP A 202 -44.42 -16.77 40.93
N TYR A 203 -43.46 -17.22 40.11
CA TYR A 203 -42.03 -16.96 40.31
C TYR A 203 -41.68 -15.47 40.32
N PHE A 204 -42.19 -14.69 39.36
CA PHE A 204 -41.85 -13.26 39.26
C PHE A 204 -42.39 -12.43 40.43
N GLU A 205 -43.57 -12.79 40.94
CA GLU A 205 -44.14 -12.19 42.15
C GLU A 205 -43.23 -12.48 43.36
N LYS A 206 -42.89 -13.76 43.57
CA LYS A 206 -41.97 -14.20 44.64
C LYS A 206 -40.57 -13.58 44.53
N PHE A 207 -40.03 -13.47 43.32
CA PHE A 207 -38.70 -12.90 43.09
C PHE A 207 -38.67 -11.40 43.42
N THR A 208 -39.74 -10.68 43.06
CA THR A 208 -39.88 -9.24 43.36
C THR A 208 -40.13 -9.01 44.86
N GLU A 209 -40.90 -9.88 45.52
CA GLU A 209 -41.08 -9.84 46.98
C GLU A 209 -39.77 -10.09 47.74
N ALA A 210 -38.96 -11.05 47.27
CA ALA A 210 -37.65 -11.35 47.84
C ALA A 210 -36.61 -10.25 47.55
N ASN A 211 -36.77 -9.51 46.45
CA ASN A 211 -35.87 -8.45 46.00
C ASN A 211 -36.66 -7.12 45.82
N PRO A 212 -37.10 -6.47 46.92
CA PRO A 212 -37.98 -5.30 46.86
C PRO A 212 -37.30 -4.02 46.37
N GLN A 213 -35.96 -4.00 46.39
CA GLN A 213 -35.13 -2.87 45.94
C GLN A 213 -34.35 -3.26 44.70
N GLU A 214 -33.72 -2.26 44.07
CA GLU A 214 -32.77 -2.47 42.99
C GLU A 214 -31.66 -3.44 43.42
N ILE A 215 -31.32 -4.41 42.54
CA ILE A 215 -30.29 -5.40 42.83
C ILE A 215 -28.96 -4.70 43.11
N GLN A 216 -28.39 -4.97 44.28
CA GLN A 216 -27.11 -4.42 44.72
C GLN A 216 -25.95 -5.31 44.27
N LEU A 217 -24.78 -4.70 44.11
CA LEU A 217 -23.52 -5.44 43.96
C LEU A 217 -23.21 -6.18 45.27
N ILE A 218 -22.59 -7.35 45.17
CA ILE A 218 -22.16 -8.13 46.33
C ILE A 218 -20.90 -7.53 47.00
N GLY A 219 -20.24 -6.58 46.32
CA GLY A 219 -19.21 -5.71 46.91
C GLY A 219 -17.83 -6.34 46.89
N LEU A 220 -17.48 -7.01 45.79
CA LEU A 220 -16.20 -7.68 45.65
C LEU A 220 -15.04 -6.70 45.56
N LYS A 221 -13.92 -7.07 46.18
CA LYS A 221 -12.65 -6.35 46.02
C LYS A 221 -11.96 -6.85 44.76
N HIS A 222 -12.12 -6.11 43.67
CA HIS A 222 -11.43 -6.39 42.40
C HIS A 222 -9.95 -5.99 42.50
N ILE A 223 -9.07 -6.91 42.11
CA ILE A 223 -7.64 -6.62 42.01
C ILE A 223 -7.42 -5.80 40.73
N ASN A 224 -6.68 -4.70 40.84
CA ASN A 224 -6.22 -3.97 39.67
C ASN A 224 -5.05 -4.74 39.04
N LEU A 225 -5.37 -5.58 38.05
CA LEU A 225 -4.42 -6.48 37.39
C LEU A 225 -3.30 -5.69 36.68
N LYS A 226 -3.62 -4.56 36.03
CA LYS A 226 -2.63 -3.65 35.43
C LYS A 226 -1.57 -3.22 36.43
N LYS A 227 -1.98 -2.70 37.59
CA LYS A 227 -1.04 -2.30 38.66
C LYS A 227 -0.25 -3.49 39.23
N ALA A 228 -0.84 -4.68 39.26
CA ALA A 228 -0.16 -5.88 39.72
C ALA A 228 0.94 -6.31 38.73
N SER A 229 0.63 -6.34 37.43
CA SER A 229 1.57 -6.61 36.34
C SER A 229 2.68 -5.57 36.30
N GLU A 230 2.36 -4.27 36.38
CA GLU A 230 3.36 -3.19 36.45
C GLU A 230 4.32 -3.34 37.64
N LYS A 231 3.83 -3.80 38.79
CA LYS A 231 4.67 -4.01 39.97
C LYS A 231 5.65 -5.15 39.76
N ILE A 232 5.21 -6.24 39.13
CA ILE A 232 6.07 -7.38 38.77
C ILE A 232 7.07 -6.96 37.69
N ALA A 233 6.63 -6.26 36.65
CA ALA A 233 7.48 -5.73 35.60
C ALA A 233 8.56 -4.80 36.15
N LYS A 234 8.24 -3.89 37.09
CA LYS A 234 9.24 -3.05 37.77
C LYS A 234 10.20 -3.87 38.62
N HIS A 235 9.71 -4.90 39.31
CA HIS A 235 10.57 -5.78 40.10
C HIS A 235 11.55 -6.57 39.22
N LEU A 236 11.06 -7.13 38.11
CA LEU A 236 11.87 -7.84 37.12
C LEU A 236 12.83 -6.90 36.39
N LYS A 237 12.39 -5.69 36.00
CA LYS A 237 13.27 -4.68 35.40
C LYS A 237 14.43 -4.31 36.33
N ASN A 238 14.22 -4.32 37.65
CA ASN A 238 15.29 -4.10 38.63
C ASN A 238 16.22 -5.33 38.82
N LEU A 239 15.80 -6.53 38.41
CA LEU A 239 16.58 -7.77 38.46
C LEU A 239 17.32 -8.06 37.15
N ASP A 240 16.71 -7.71 36.02
CA ASP A 240 17.21 -7.82 34.63
C ASP A 240 18.09 -6.63 34.22
N VAL A 241 18.50 -5.76 35.17
CA VAL A 241 19.54 -4.74 34.91
C VAL A 241 20.89 -5.43 34.74
N ILE A 242 21.05 -6.15 33.62
CA ILE A 242 22.32 -6.14 32.90
C ILE A 242 22.28 -4.84 32.10
N GLU A 243 22.42 -3.71 32.78
CA GLU A 243 22.83 -2.48 32.10
C GLU A 243 24.15 -2.83 31.42
N VAL A 244 24.20 -2.63 30.09
CA VAL A 244 25.47 -2.61 29.37
C VAL A 244 26.38 -1.68 30.17
N SER A 245 27.49 -2.23 30.71
CA SER A 245 28.29 -1.49 31.67
C SER A 245 28.76 -0.17 31.03
N GLU A 246 29.06 0.86 31.83
CA GLU A 246 29.61 2.11 31.25
C GLU A 246 30.87 1.84 30.41
N GLU A 247 31.65 0.80 30.76
CA GLU A 247 32.80 0.35 29.99
C GLU A 247 32.39 -0.25 28.63
N ASP A 248 31.40 -1.14 28.61
CA ASP A 248 30.85 -1.73 27.39
C ASP A 248 30.19 -0.67 26.49
N LEU A 249 29.47 0.31 27.06
CA LEU A 249 28.88 1.42 26.31
C LEU A 249 29.96 2.28 25.65
N ASN A 250 31.03 2.60 26.37
CA ASN A 250 32.16 3.34 25.81
C ASN A 250 32.84 2.55 24.69
N GLN A 251 32.98 1.23 24.84
CA GLN A 251 33.52 0.35 23.81
C GLN A 251 32.59 0.28 22.57
N ASN A 252 31.27 0.20 22.79
CA ASN A 252 30.28 0.19 21.71
C ASN A 252 30.29 1.51 20.93
N ILE A 253 30.30 2.65 21.63
CA ILE A 253 30.40 3.98 21.01
C ILE A 253 31.66 4.05 20.15
N LYS A 254 32.79 3.56 20.66
CA LYS A 254 34.04 3.50 19.90
C LYS A 254 33.94 2.60 18.67
N SER A 255 33.24 1.47 18.77
CA SER A 255 32.99 0.59 17.60
C SER A 255 32.09 1.23 16.54
N LEU A 256 31.24 2.17 16.94
CA LEU A 256 30.33 2.91 16.07
C LEU A 256 30.93 4.19 15.49
N GLU A 257 32.11 4.63 15.96
CA GLU A 257 32.74 5.88 15.53
C GLU A 257 32.93 5.91 14.01
N ASP A 258 33.55 4.85 13.46
CA ASP A 258 33.80 4.67 12.03
C ASP A 258 32.66 3.96 11.26
N ALA A 259 31.63 3.49 11.97
CA ALA A 259 30.52 2.77 11.35
C ALA A 259 29.64 3.73 10.53
N GLU A 260 29.23 3.33 9.34
CA GLU A 260 28.28 4.11 8.54
C GLU A 260 26.85 3.65 8.83
N PHE A 261 25.92 4.59 8.97
CA PHE A 261 24.49 4.29 9.06
C PHE A 261 23.81 4.64 7.73
N ILE A 262 23.02 3.71 7.21
CA ILE A 262 22.30 3.83 5.95
C ILE A 262 20.84 3.44 6.20
N HIS A 263 19.91 4.28 5.76
CA HIS A 263 18.49 3.93 5.86
C HIS A 263 18.11 2.88 4.81
N LEU A 264 17.65 1.72 5.29
CA LEU A 264 17.22 0.58 4.47
C LEU A 264 15.70 0.45 4.30
N HIS A 265 14.91 1.23 5.04
CA HIS A 265 13.44 1.18 5.06
C HIS A 265 12.89 2.61 4.98
N ASN A 266 12.59 3.05 3.76
CA ASN A 266 12.11 4.41 3.47
C ASN A 266 10.99 4.37 2.44
N HIS A 267 9.99 5.22 2.66
CA HIS A 267 8.87 5.40 1.75
C HIS A 267 8.99 6.72 1.01
N SER A 268 8.78 6.70 -0.30
CA SER A 268 8.68 7.90 -1.12
C SER A 268 7.22 8.25 -1.41
N GLN A 269 7.00 9.33 -2.15
CA GLN A 269 5.70 9.75 -2.67
C GLN A 269 4.95 8.65 -3.45
N PHE A 270 5.64 7.59 -3.88
CA PHE A 270 5.03 6.43 -4.54
C PHE A 270 4.37 5.45 -3.56
N SER A 271 4.60 5.60 -2.26
CA SER A 271 3.67 5.17 -1.21
C SER A 271 2.48 6.15 -1.14
N VAL A 272 1.57 6.00 -2.11
CA VAL A 272 0.49 6.95 -2.44
C VAL A 272 -0.32 7.35 -1.21
N LEU A 273 -0.41 8.67 -0.96
CA LEU A 273 -1.05 9.27 0.22
C LEU A 273 -0.55 8.77 1.58
N GLN A 274 0.67 8.22 1.64
CA GLN A 274 1.28 7.75 2.90
C GLN A 274 2.64 8.38 3.18
N SER A 275 3.40 8.81 2.18
CA SER A 275 4.68 9.50 2.40
C SER A 275 4.71 10.85 1.68
N THR A 276 5.35 11.82 2.32
CA THR A 276 5.60 13.15 1.76
C THR A 276 7.01 13.26 1.14
N ILE A 277 7.88 12.26 1.30
CA ILE A 277 9.25 12.26 0.78
C ILE A 277 9.23 12.14 -0.75
N LYS A 278 9.70 13.15 -1.46
CA LYS A 278 9.90 13.04 -2.92
C LYS A 278 11.18 12.25 -3.18
N VAL A 279 11.25 11.52 -4.29
CA VAL A 279 12.46 10.76 -4.68
C VAL A 279 13.73 11.62 -4.63
N LYS A 280 13.62 12.86 -5.13
CA LYS A 280 14.71 13.84 -5.06
C LYS A 280 15.11 14.21 -3.64
N ASP A 281 14.12 14.40 -2.77
CA ASP A 281 14.36 14.80 -1.39
C ASP A 281 14.97 13.64 -0.59
N LEU A 282 14.61 12.38 -0.89
CA LEU A 282 15.27 11.18 -0.32
C LEU A 282 16.76 11.14 -0.64
N VAL A 283 17.12 11.35 -1.92
CA VAL A 283 18.53 11.36 -2.37
C VAL A 283 19.29 12.55 -1.75
N ALA A 284 18.64 13.72 -1.68
CA ALA A 284 19.22 14.90 -1.04
C ALA A 284 19.47 14.67 0.46
N SER A 285 18.50 14.14 1.21
CA SER A 285 18.66 13.83 2.64
C SER A 285 19.77 12.81 2.89
N ALA A 286 19.92 11.79 2.04
CA ALA A 286 21.04 10.84 2.13
C ALA A 286 22.39 11.54 1.91
N SER A 287 22.49 12.41 0.90
CA SER A 287 23.71 13.20 0.62
C SER A 287 24.05 14.17 1.76
N GLU A 288 23.06 14.87 2.32
CA GLU A 288 23.23 15.83 3.42
C GLU A 288 23.74 15.12 4.69
N ASN A 289 23.25 13.91 4.94
CA ASN A 289 23.67 13.05 6.05
C ASN A 289 24.93 12.22 5.75
N LYS A 290 25.58 12.43 4.59
CA LYS A 290 26.80 11.73 4.16
C LYS A 290 26.67 10.21 4.15
N MET A 291 25.51 9.70 3.76
CA MET A 291 25.27 8.26 3.61
C MET A 291 25.74 7.79 2.22
N SER A 292 26.53 6.71 2.17
CA SER A 292 27.07 6.13 0.95
C SER A 292 26.05 5.30 0.16
N ALA A 293 24.89 5.03 0.75
CA ALA A 293 23.77 4.35 0.11
C ALA A 293 22.43 4.80 0.72
N VAL A 294 21.33 4.53 0.04
CA VAL A 294 19.97 4.68 0.57
C VAL A 294 19.02 3.73 -0.15
N ALA A 295 18.03 3.19 0.57
CA ALA A 295 17.02 2.31 0.00
C ALA A 295 15.70 3.00 -0.29
N LEU A 296 15.04 2.58 -1.37
CA LEU A 296 13.64 2.87 -1.68
C LEU A 296 12.81 1.61 -1.44
N THR A 297 11.84 1.65 -0.52
CA THR A 297 11.02 0.48 -0.13
C THR A 297 9.54 0.86 -0.04
N ASP A 298 8.98 1.35 -1.15
CA ASP A 298 7.58 1.76 -1.21
C ASP A 298 6.59 0.59 -0.98
N HIS A 299 5.38 0.93 -0.52
CA HIS A 299 4.30 -0.02 -0.20
C HIS A 299 3.89 -0.84 -1.43
N ALA A 300 4.36 -2.08 -1.49
CA ALA A 300 4.01 -3.16 -2.41
C ALA A 300 4.07 -2.81 -3.91
N ASN A 301 4.74 -1.72 -4.28
CA ASN A 301 4.85 -1.24 -5.64
C ASN A 301 6.29 -0.90 -6.02
N MET A 302 6.55 -0.84 -7.32
CA MET A 302 7.86 -0.52 -7.91
C MET A 302 7.80 0.78 -8.73
N MET A 303 6.77 1.60 -8.52
CA MET A 303 6.46 2.78 -9.33
C MET A 303 7.60 3.81 -9.34
N GLY A 304 8.25 4.00 -8.19
CA GLY A 304 9.35 4.94 -8.01
C GLY A 304 10.73 4.44 -8.44
N ALA A 305 10.88 3.15 -8.75
CA ALA A 305 12.20 2.52 -8.94
C ALA A 305 13.03 3.19 -10.04
N PHE A 306 12.45 3.44 -11.22
CA PHE A 306 13.15 4.09 -12.32
C PHE A 306 13.54 5.53 -11.98
N HIS A 307 12.62 6.29 -11.41
CA HIS A 307 12.87 7.67 -10.98
C HIS A 307 14.00 7.76 -9.98
N PHE A 308 14.04 6.83 -9.01
CA PHE A 308 15.07 6.79 -7.99
C PHE A 308 16.46 6.43 -8.52
N VAL A 309 16.58 5.38 -9.35
CA VAL A 309 17.87 5.06 -10.01
C VAL A 309 18.36 6.22 -10.87
N LYS A 310 17.46 6.85 -11.62
CA LYS A 310 17.77 8.00 -12.48
C LYS A 310 18.26 9.21 -11.65
N GLU A 311 17.61 9.51 -10.53
CA GLU A 311 17.97 10.63 -9.67
C GLU A 311 19.31 10.40 -8.98
N VAL A 312 19.56 9.19 -8.45
CA VAL A 312 20.85 8.83 -7.86
C VAL A 312 21.98 8.93 -8.89
N LYS A 313 21.75 8.47 -10.13
CA LYS A 313 22.72 8.62 -11.23
C LYS A 313 22.99 10.10 -11.55
N ALA A 314 21.96 10.94 -11.59
CA ALA A 314 22.11 12.37 -11.83
C ALA A 314 22.90 13.06 -10.71
N HIS A 315 22.61 12.73 -9.44
CA HIS A 315 23.36 13.21 -8.29
C HIS A 315 24.83 12.80 -8.35
N ASN A 316 25.12 11.52 -8.59
CA ASN A 316 26.50 11.01 -8.68
C ASN A 316 27.28 11.69 -9.80
N LYS A 317 26.66 11.92 -10.97
CA LYS A 317 27.27 12.67 -12.07
C LYS A 317 27.57 14.13 -11.68
N MET A 318 26.67 14.80 -10.97
CA MET A 318 26.92 16.14 -10.46
C MET A 318 28.10 16.17 -9.48
N VAL A 319 28.21 15.16 -8.60
CA VAL A 319 29.34 15.01 -7.67
C VAL A 319 30.67 14.82 -8.44
N GLU A 320 30.68 14.02 -9.51
CA GLU A 320 31.84 13.85 -10.41
C GLU A 320 32.28 15.15 -11.07
N GLU A 321 31.33 15.89 -11.66
CA GLU A 321 31.60 17.14 -12.37
C GLU A 321 32.12 18.23 -11.43
N THR A 322 31.58 18.30 -10.22
CA THR A 322 32.01 19.29 -9.21
C THR A 322 33.38 18.95 -8.62
N ALA A 323 33.73 17.67 -8.55
CA ALA A 323 35.02 17.18 -8.06
C ALA A 323 36.17 17.33 -9.08
N GLY A 324 35.87 17.43 -10.38
CA GLY A 324 36.87 17.56 -11.45
C GLY A 324 37.66 18.88 -11.51
N GLY A 325 37.42 19.82 -10.57
CA GLY A 325 38.11 21.12 -10.48
C GLY A 325 39.21 21.22 -9.44
N GLU A 326 39.29 20.30 -8.47
CA GLU A 326 40.31 20.30 -7.40
C GLU A 326 40.96 18.91 -7.31
N ALA A 327 41.97 18.69 -8.14
CA ALA A 327 42.85 17.55 -8.02
C ALA A 327 43.90 17.78 -6.91
N GLU A 328 44.28 16.67 -6.26
CA GLU A 328 45.44 16.49 -5.37
C GLU A 328 45.22 16.72 -3.87
N ASN A 329 44.49 15.78 -3.25
CA ASN A 329 45.00 15.05 -2.08
C ASN A 329 44.23 13.71 -1.95
N GLU A 330 44.93 12.60 -2.16
CA GLU A 330 44.40 11.22 -2.20
C GLU A 330 43.81 10.71 -0.86
N ASN A 331 43.60 11.56 0.15
CA ASN A 331 43.11 11.12 1.46
C ASN A 331 42.09 12.07 2.14
N THR A 332 41.51 13.05 1.43
CA THR A 332 40.69 14.08 2.11
C THR A 332 39.48 14.62 1.32
N ILE A 333 38.84 13.81 0.47
CA ILE A 333 37.48 14.11 -0.02
C ILE A 333 36.67 12.82 0.05
N GLN A 334 35.85 12.69 1.10
CA GLN A 334 34.77 11.71 1.18
C GLN A 334 33.78 12.07 0.07
N ARG A 335 33.90 11.41 -1.08
CA ARG A 335 33.08 11.70 -2.27
C ARG A 335 31.65 11.26 -1.96
N ASN A 336 30.68 12.18 -1.93
CA ASN A 336 29.26 11.91 -1.61
C ASN A 336 28.52 11.15 -2.73
N PHE A 337 29.11 10.05 -3.22
CA PHE A 337 28.41 9.11 -4.09
C PHE A 337 27.42 8.32 -3.28
N ILE A 338 26.26 8.07 -3.88
CA ILE A 338 25.18 7.29 -3.28
C ILE A 338 24.98 6.03 -4.12
N LYS A 339 25.04 4.87 -3.46
CA LYS A 339 24.62 3.59 -4.01
C LYS A 339 23.09 3.48 -3.89
N PRO A 340 22.35 3.28 -5.00
CA PRO A 340 20.92 3.05 -4.94
C PRO A 340 20.63 1.62 -4.47
N ILE A 341 19.76 1.46 -3.47
CA ILE A 341 19.23 0.15 -3.06
C ILE A 341 17.74 0.12 -3.42
N ILE A 342 17.35 -0.80 -4.30
CA ILE A 342 15.95 -0.96 -4.71
C ILE A 342 15.30 -2.04 -3.86
N GLY A 343 14.17 -1.72 -3.24
CA GLY A 343 13.37 -2.66 -2.48
C GLY A 343 11.88 -2.37 -2.57
N CYS A 344 11.10 -3.10 -1.77
CA CYS A 344 9.67 -3.00 -1.69
C CYS A 344 9.17 -3.54 -0.34
N GLU A 345 8.23 -2.86 0.29
CA GLU A 345 7.54 -3.37 1.49
C GLU A 345 6.25 -4.08 1.06
N PHE A 346 6.27 -5.42 1.04
CA PHE A 346 5.14 -6.24 0.60
C PHE A 346 4.18 -6.57 1.74
N PHE A 347 2.89 -6.68 1.40
CA PHE A 347 1.86 -7.26 2.27
C PHE A 347 1.78 -8.77 2.07
N VAL A 348 2.29 -9.55 3.02
CA VAL A 348 2.38 -11.01 2.95
C VAL A 348 1.24 -11.65 3.73
N CYS A 349 0.27 -12.22 3.02
CA CYS A 349 -0.90 -12.90 3.58
C CYS A 349 -0.74 -14.43 3.53
N ASP A 350 -1.69 -15.14 4.13
CA ASP A 350 -1.70 -16.61 4.10
C ASP A 350 -2.04 -17.14 2.69
N ASP A 351 -3.01 -16.51 2.02
CA ASP A 351 -3.45 -16.82 0.66
C ASP A 351 -3.92 -15.54 -0.06
N HIS A 352 -3.16 -15.14 -1.08
CA HIS A 352 -3.42 -13.91 -1.83
C HIS A 352 -4.70 -13.95 -2.65
N THR A 353 -5.16 -15.15 -3.03
CA THR A 353 -6.38 -15.36 -3.83
C THR A 353 -7.65 -15.34 -2.98
N ASN A 354 -7.53 -15.58 -1.67
CA ASN A 354 -8.67 -15.58 -0.76
C ASN A 354 -9.13 -14.14 -0.45
N LYS A 355 -10.34 -13.81 -0.91
CA LYS A 355 -11.02 -12.52 -0.68
C LYS A 355 -12.26 -12.67 0.22
N ASN A 356 -12.52 -13.87 0.75
CA ASN A 356 -13.67 -14.15 1.62
C ASN A 356 -13.40 -13.74 3.08
N VAL A 357 -12.13 -13.74 3.48
CA VAL A 357 -11.68 -13.36 4.82
C VAL A 357 -10.89 -12.07 4.73
N LYS A 358 -11.17 -11.16 5.65
CA LYS A 358 -10.46 -9.88 5.71
C LYS A 358 -9.04 -10.09 6.23
N ASP A 359 -8.06 -9.97 5.34
CA ASP A 359 -6.64 -10.11 5.65
C ASP A 359 -5.84 -9.03 4.90
N TYR A 360 -5.08 -8.23 5.64
CA TYR A 360 -4.23 -7.17 5.11
C TYR A 360 -2.79 -7.63 4.89
N GLY A 361 -2.42 -8.84 5.32
CA GLY A 361 -1.06 -9.35 5.30
C GLY A 361 -0.12 -8.67 6.30
N TYR A 362 1.06 -9.25 6.46
CA TYR A 362 2.18 -8.72 7.24
C TYR A 362 3.09 -7.87 6.35
N GLN A 363 3.63 -6.77 6.89
CA GLN A 363 4.52 -5.88 6.14
C GLN A 363 5.97 -6.39 6.18
N MET A 364 6.48 -6.86 5.05
CA MET A 364 7.83 -7.43 4.93
C MET A 364 8.66 -6.63 3.93
N VAL A 365 9.87 -6.24 4.32
CA VAL A 365 10.77 -5.46 3.46
C VAL A 365 11.69 -6.37 2.68
N LEU A 366 11.64 -6.30 1.35
CA LEU A 366 12.48 -7.07 0.45
C LEU A 366 13.38 -6.11 -0.35
N LEU A 367 14.68 -6.39 -0.41
CA LEU A 367 15.69 -5.60 -1.11
C LEU A 367 16.33 -6.43 -2.23
N ALA A 368 16.49 -5.85 -3.41
CA ALA A 368 17.15 -6.48 -4.55
C ALA A 368 18.68 -6.36 -4.42
N LYS A 369 19.39 -7.49 -4.47
CA LYS A 369 20.86 -7.50 -4.48
C LYS A 369 21.45 -6.99 -5.79
N ASN A 370 20.76 -7.24 -6.91
CA ASN A 370 21.22 -6.95 -8.25
C ASN A 370 20.01 -6.82 -9.20
N LYS A 371 20.28 -6.70 -10.51
CA LYS A 371 19.23 -6.55 -11.52
C LYS A 371 18.26 -7.74 -11.57
N ASN A 372 18.73 -8.97 -11.31
CA ASN A 372 17.85 -10.14 -11.26
C ASN A 372 16.91 -10.07 -10.06
N GLY A 373 17.42 -9.70 -8.88
CA GLY A 373 16.60 -9.43 -7.70
C GLY A 373 15.53 -8.36 -7.96
N TYR A 374 15.86 -7.30 -8.71
CA TYR A 374 14.88 -6.29 -9.13
C TYR A 374 13.75 -6.89 -9.99
N HIS A 375 14.08 -7.76 -10.95
CA HIS A 375 13.07 -8.42 -11.76
C HIS A 375 12.15 -9.32 -10.92
N ASN A 376 12.70 -10.01 -9.92
CA ASN A 376 11.92 -10.78 -8.96
C ASN A 376 10.96 -9.89 -8.14
N LEU A 377 11.43 -8.74 -7.63
CA LEU A 377 10.55 -7.76 -6.96
C LEU A 377 9.48 -7.20 -7.90
N ALA A 378 9.83 -6.90 -9.16
CA ALA A 378 8.89 -6.41 -10.16
C ALA A 378 7.79 -7.44 -10.48
N LYS A 379 8.13 -8.73 -10.55
CA LYS A 379 7.17 -9.83 -10.71
C LYS A 379 6.24 -9.95 -9.50
N MET A 380 6.79 -9.94 -8.28
CA MET A 380 6.00 -10.00 -7.05
C MET A 380 5.03 -8.81 -6.92
N SER A 381 5.52 -7.59 -7.21
CA SER A 381 4.69 -6.38 -7.27
C SER A 381 3.60 -6.47 -8.32
N SER A 382 3.92 -7.02 -9.50
CA SER A 382 2.92 -7.23 -10.55
C SER A 382 1.82 -8.19 -10.10
N ILE A 383 2.18 -9.33 -9.50
CA ILE A 383 1.21 -10.31 -8.97
C ILE A 383 0.36 -9.69 -7.84
N ALA A 384 0.98 -8.88 -6.97
CA ALA A 384 0.28 -8.20 -5.88
C ALA A 384 -0.85 -7.29 -6.37
N TYR A 385 -0.64 -6.58 -7.48
CA TYR A 385 -1.64 -5.70 -8.08
C TYR A 385 -2.59 -6.41 -9.04
N THR A 386 -2.18 -7.51 -9.67
CA THR A 386 -2.99 -8.20 -10.69
C THR A 386 -3.90 -9.26 -10.12
N ASP A 387 -3.39 -10.14 -9.26
CA ASP A 387 -4.14 -11.28 -8.71
C ASP A 387 -4.47 -11.06 -7.22
N GLY A 388 -3.46 -10.63 -6.46
CA GLY A 388 -3.53 -10.51 -4.99
C GLY A 388 -4.22 -9.26 -4.45
N PHE A 389 -4.71 -8.37 -5.31
CA PHE A 389 -5.32 -7.10 -4.87
C PHE A 389 -6.66 -7.36 -4.17
N TYR A 390 -6.75 -6.90 -2.91
CA TYR A 390 -7.99 -6.87 -2.15
C TYR A 390 -8.25 -5.45 -1.61
N TYR A 391 -7.96 -5.17 -0.35
CA TYR A 391 -7.89 -3.79 0.16
C TYR A 391 -6.51 -3.16 -0.05
N VAL A 392 -5.49 -4.01 -0.07
CA VAL A 392 -4.10 -3.70 -0.37
C VAL A 392 -3.59 -4.74 -1.38
N PRO A 393 -2.56 -4.44 -2.18
CA PRO A 393 -1.90 -5.42 -3.04
C PRO A 393 -1.14 -6.44 -2.18
N ARG A 394 -1.52 -7.72 -2.21
CA ARG A 394 -0.96 -8.76 -1.35
C ARG A 394 -0.25 -9.85 -2.15
N ILE A 395 0.75 -10.47 -1.54
CA ILE A 395 1.37 -11.71 -2.00
C ILE A 395 1.32 -12.75 -0.88
N ASP A 396 1.63 -14.00 -1.18
CA ASP A 396 1.78 -15.05 -0.17
C ASP A 396 3.18 -15.68 -0.19
N LYS A 397 3.42 -16.57 0.77
CA LYS A 397 4.70 -17.28 0.91
C LYS A 397 5.03 -18.19 -0.29
N SER A 398 4.05 -18.61 -1.08
CA SER A 398 4.27 -19.43 -2.27
C SER A 398 4.89 -18.61 -3.39
N ILE A 399 4.36 -17.40 -3.64
CA ILE A 399 4.91 -16.43 -4.59
C ILE A 399 6.35 -16.05 -4.18
N ILE A 400 6.56 -15.75 -2.90
CA ILE A 400 7.88 -15.38 -2.39
C ILE A 400 8.87 -16.53 -2.59
N SER A 401 8.45 -17.78 -2.37
CA SER A 401 9.30 -18.95 -2.59
C SER A 401 9.69 -19.12 -4.06
N GLN A 402 8.81 -18.74 -4.99
CA GLN A 402 9.05 -18.78 -6.43
C GLN A 402 10.08 -17.74 -6.90
N PHE A 403 10.05 -16.53 -6.32
CA PHE A 403 10.88 -15.39 -6.72
C PHE A 403 11.93 -14.99 -5.68
N LYS A 404 12.41 -15.92 -4.85
CA LYS A 404 13.30 -15.63 -3.71
C LYS A 404 14.75 -15.30 -4.06
N ASP A 405 15.20 -15.65 -5.25
CA ASP A 405 16.62 -15.55 -5.61
C ASP A 405 17.05 -14.07 -5.70
N ASP A 406 18.30 -13.79 -5.33
CA ASP A 406 18.89 -12.44 -5.35
C ASP A 406 18.17 -11.38 -4.48
N ILE A 407 17.45 -11.82 -3.45
CA ILE A 407 16.71 -10.94 -2.51
C ILE A 407 17.28 -11.02 -1.10
N ILE A 408 17.27 -9.88 -0.41
CA ILE A 408 17.48 -9.73 1.03
C ILE A 408 16.14 -9.41 1.67
N VAL A 409 15.85 -9.97 2.85
CA VAL A 409 14.60 -9.77 3.58
C VAL A 409 14.88 -9.20 4.96
N LEU A 410 14.18 -8.12 5.31
CA LEU A 410 14.11 -7.60 6.67
C LEU A 410 12.76 -8.00 7.28
N SER A 411 12.74 -8.31 8.58
CA SER A 411 11.52 -8.80 9.24
C SER A 411 10.36 -7.80 9.34
N GLY A 412 10.58 -6.54 8.95
CA GLY A 412 9.57 -5.50 8.91
C GLY A 412 9.42 -4.71 10.21
N ASN A 413 8.48 -3.77 10.18
CA ASN A 413 8.07 -2.96 11.33
C ASN A 413 7.17 -3.75 12.30
N LEU A 414 6.46 -3.08 13.20
CA LEU A 414 5.53 -3.73 14.14
C LEU A 414 4.42 -4.55 13.45
N TYR A 415 4.11 -4.24 12.18
CA TYR A 415 3.19 -4.98 11.32
C TYR A 415 3.88 -6.10 10.52
N GLY A 416 5.20 -6.27 10.63
CA GLY A 416 5.94 -7.41 10.10
C GLY A 416 5.57 -8.72 10.81
N GLU A 417 5.77 -9.85 10.14
CA GLU A 417 5.19 -11.12 10.59
C GLU A 417 5.68 -11.53 11.98
N VAL A 418 6.99 -11.38 12.25
CA VAL A 418 7.60 -11.79 13.52
C VAL A 418 7.16 -10.84 14.64
N ALA A 419 7.33 -9.52 14.46
CA ALA A 419 6.97 -8.53 15.48
C ALA A 419 5.47 -8.52 15.79
N SER A 420 4.62 -8.58 14.75
CA SER A 420 3.17 -8.64 14.92
C SER A 420 2.74 -9.90 15.66
N LYS A 421 3.34 -11.07 15.38
CA LYS A 421 3.05 -12.29 16.13
C LYS A 421 3.49 -12.22 17.58
N ILE A 422 4.64 -11.60 17.89
CA ILE A 422 5.07 -11.37 19.28
C ILE A 422 4.01 -10.55 20.04
N LEU A 423 3.50 -9.48 19.42
CA LEU A 423 2.58 -8.55 20.08
C LEU A 423 1.14 -9.05 20.18
N ASN A 424 0.68 -9.83 19.19
CA ASN A 424 -0.73 -10.17 19.02
C ASN A 424 -1.08 -11.64 19.23
N ILE A 425 -0.10 -12.56 19.14
CA ILE A 425 -0.37 -14.02 19.14
C ILE A 425 0.44 -14.75 20.21
N GLY A 426 1.76 -14.59 20.20
CA GLY A 426 2.69 -15.27 21.11
C GLY A 426 4.06 -15.54 20.48
N GLU A 427 5.04 -15.77 21.35
CA GLU A 427 6.44 -15.97 20.97
C GLU A 427 6.65 -17.24 20.13
N ASN A 428 5.94 -18.33 20.43
CA ASN A 428 6.10 -19.59 19.69
C ASN A 428 5.77 -19.44 18.20
N GLN A 429 4.62 -18.81 17.88
CA GLN A 429 4.20 -18.58 16.50
C GLN A 429 5.13 -17.58 15.80
N ALA A 430 5.69 -16.62 16.54
CA ALA A 430 6.69 -15.71 16.01
C ALA A 430 8.02 -16.42 15.71
N GLU A 431 8.45 -17.36 16.56
CA GLU A 431 9.65 -18.18 16.34
C GLU A 431 9.47 -19.10 15.12
N GLU A 432 8.30 -19.73 14.95
CA GLU A 432 7.98 -20.51 13.75
C GLU A 432 8.06 -19.66 12.47
N ALA A 433 7.51 -18.44 12.50
CA ALA A 433 7.60 -17.51 11.39
C ALA A 433 9.06 -17.15 11.07
N LEU A 434 9.84 -16.79 12.10
CA LEU A 434 11.27 -16.49 11.97
C LEU A 434 12.03 -17.65 11.34
N LEU A 435 11.81 -18.88 11.81
CA LEU A 435 12.48 -20.07 11.30
C LEU A 435 12.11 -20.37 9.84
N TRP A 436 10.89 -20.05 9.43
CA TRP A 436 10.49 -20.13 8.02
C TRP A 436 11.31 -19.16 7.16
N TRP A 437 11.34 -17.88 7.52
CA TRP A 437 12.10 -16.86 6.79
C TRP A 437 13.60 -17.16 6.75
N LYS A 438 14.16 -17.57 7.89
CA LYS A 438 15.56 -17.97 8.01
C LYS A 438 15.87 -19.19 7.13
N THR A 439 15.02 -20.20 7.12
CA THR A 439 15.21 -21.38 6.26
C THR A 439 15.19 -20.99 4.77
N MET A 440 14.31 -20.07 4.39
CA MET A 440 14.12 -19.65 3.01
C MET A 440 15.25 -18.78 2.46
N PHE A 441 15.70 -17.78 3.24
CA PHE A 441 16.66 -16.76 2.81
C PHE A 441 18.05 -16.87 3.48
N LYS A 442 18.22 -17.75 4.47
CA LYS A 442 19.50 -18.03 5.13
C LYS A 442 20.16 -16.73 5.64
N ASP A 443 21.38 -16.44 5.19
CA ASP A 443 22.16 -15.27 5.58
C ASP A 443 21.64 -13.95 4.99
N ASP A 444 20.60 -14.02 4.15
CA ASP A 444 19.92 -12.86 3.57
C ASP A 444 18.62 -12.52 4.30
N PHE A 445 18.32 -13.20 5.41
CA PHE A 445 17.27 -12.79 6.34
C PHE A 445 17.87 -12.05 7.54
N TYR A 446 17.30 -10.88 7.83
CA TYR A 446 17.71 -10.02 8.92
C TYR A 446 16.50 -9.66 9.80
N LEU A 447 16.71 -9.65 11.11
CA LEU A 447 15.71 -9.14 12.05
C LEU A 447 15.86 -7.62 12.13
N GLU A 448 14.79 -6.94 11.77
CA GLU A 448 14.70 -5.49 11.74
C GLU A 448 14.31 -4.98 13.14
N ILE A 449 15.01 -3.94 13.61
CA ILE A 449 14.77 -3.34 14.92
C ILE A 449 14.59 -1.81 14.78
N MET A 450 13.55 -1.28 15.43
CA MET A 450 13.15 0.13 15.39
C MET A 450 12.98 0.68 16.79
N ARG A 451 13.26 1.98 16.98
CA ARG A 451 13.13 2.69 18.26
C ARG A 451 12.59 4.10 18.05
N HIS A 452 11.27 4.21 18.05
CA HIS A 452 10.49 5.44 18.02
C HIS A 452 10.00 5.84 19.43
N GLY A 453 10.43 5.14 20.49
CA GLY A 453 10.04 5.45 21.87
C GLY A 453 8.66 4.90 22.26
N GLN A 454 8.28 3.76 21.70
CA GLN A 454 7.00 3.11 21.94
C GLN A 454 7.15 1.85 22.80
N GLU A 455 6.18 1.58 23.68
CA GLU A 455 6.25 0.41 24.58
C GLU A 455 6.10 -0.92 23.83
N ASP A 456 5.29 -0.96 22.76
CA ASP A 456 5.16 -2.13 21.89
C ASP A 456 6.49 -2.47 21.20
N GLU A 457 7.23 -1.47 20.72
CA GLU A 457 8.59 -1.67 20.22
C GLU A 457 9.53 -2.17 21.29
N GLU A 458 9.55 -1.59 22.49
CA GLU A 458 10.42 -2.08 23.57
C GLU A 458 10.18 -3.56 23.87
N ARG A 459 8.91 -3.99 23.89
CA ARG A 459 8.53 -5.39 24.13
C ARG A 459 8.88 -6.30 22.96
N ALA A 460 8.55 -5.91 21.73
CA ALA A 460 8.91 -6.67 20.54
C ALA A 460 10.44 -6.80 20.41
N ASN A 461 11.18 -5.71 20.61
CA ASN A 461 12.63 -5.65 20.49
C ASN A 461 13.34 -6.56 21.49
N LYS A 462 12.84 -6.69 22.73
CA LYS A 462 13.40 -7.64 23.71
C LYS A 462 13.41 -9.07 23.14
N VAL A 463 12.25 -9.51 22.63
CA VAL A 463 12.11 -10.85 22.05
C VAL A 463 12.89 -10.99 20.74
N LEU A 464 12.90 -9.96 19.87
CA LEU A 464 13.67 -9.98 18.62
C LEU A 464 15.18 -10.13 18.88
N VAL A 465 15.73 -9.47 19.92
CA VAL A 465 17.13 -9.61 20.32
C VAL A 465 17.42 -11.02 20.85
N GLU A 466 16.52 -11.58 21.66
CA GLU A 466 16.63 -12.96 22.14
C GLU A 466 16.60 -13.97 20.98
N PHE A 467 15.67 -13.80 20.05
CA PHE A 467 15.57 -14.61 18.84
C PHE A 467 16.80 -14.49 17.94
N ALA A 468 17.32 -13.28 17.74
CA ALA A 468 18.54 -13.05 16.98
C ALA A 468 19.72 -13.84 17.56
N ARG A 469 19.89 -13.82 18.88
CA ARG A 469 20.94 -14.57 19.59
C ARG A 469 20.71 -16.08 19.52
N LYS A 470 19.49 -16.53 19.84
CA LYS A 470 19.10 -17.95 19.88
C LYS A 470 19.26 -18.62 18.52
N HIS A 471 18.84 -17.93 17.46
CA HIS A 471 18.84 -18.47 16.10
C HIS A 471 19.98 -17.94 15.25
N GLN A 472 20.92 -17.16 15.78
CA GLN A 472 22.04 -16.60 15.02
C GLN A 472 21.58 -15.86 13.75
N VAL A 473 20.56 -15.02 13.89
CA VAL A 473 20.08 -14.12 12.83
C VAL A 473 20.60 -12.73 13.12
N LYS A 474 21.12 -12.04 12.09
CA LYS A 474 21.67 -10.70 12.26
C LYS A 474 20.56 -9.67 12.48
N LEU A 475 20.80 -8.74 13.39
CA LEU A 475 19.93 -7.58 13.63
C LEU A 475 20.35 -6.43 12.72
N VAL A 476 19.38 -5.64 12.25
CA VAL A 476 19.63 -4.39 11.53
C VAL A 476 18.70 -3.28 12.01
N ALA A 477 19.27 -2.11 12.30
CA ALA A 477 18.49 -0.95 12.72
C ALA A 477 17.94 -0.18 11.53
N THR A 478 16.66 0.18 11.60
CA THR A 478 15.97 1.04 10.62
C THR A 478 15.06 2.03 11.35
N ASN A 479 14.43 2.95 10.60
CA ASN A 479 13.53 3.97 11.17
C ASN A 479 12.22 4.16 10.38
N ASN A 480 11.89 3.28 9.42
CA ASN A 480 10.63 3.28 8.66
C ASN A 480 10.13 4.69 8.29
N THR A 481 10.85 5.37 7.39
CA THR A 481 10.71 6.83 7.23
C THR A 481 9.61 7.23 6.24
N TYR A 482 8.83 8.26 6.57
CA TYR A 482 7.71 8.77 5.76
C TYR A 482 7.80 10.27 5.42
N TYR A 483 8.70 11.00 6.07
CA TYR A 483 8.95 12.42 5.86
C TYR A 483 10.43 12.77 6.12
N CYS A 484 10.95 13.83 5.50
CA CYS A 484 12.38 14.16 5.58
C CYS A 484 12.77 14.74 6.94
N ALA A 485 12.04 15.77 7.40
CA ALA A 485 12.34 16.50 8.63
C ALA A 485 11.26 16.26 9.70
N LYS A 486 11.63 16.33 10.98
CA LYS A 486 10.70 16.06 12.09
C LYS A 486 9.49 17.01 12.09
N GLU A 487 9.69 18.24 11.64
CA GLU A 487 8.68 19.29 11.55
C GLU A 487 7.58 18.98 10.51
N ASP A 488 7.84 18.06 9.58
CA ASP A 488 6.87 17.64 8.55
C ASP A 488 5.86 16.61 9.05
N ALA A 489 5.97 16.15 10.30
CA ALA A 489 5.11 15.11 10.88
C ALA A 489 3.61 15.49 10.84
N ASP A 490 3.27 16.75 11.10
CA ASP A 490 1.89 17.23 11.07
C ASP A 490 1.33 17.24 9.64
N ALA A 491 2.16 17.59 8.64
CA ALA A 491 1.76 17.53 7.23
C ALA A 491 1.53 16.07 6.81
N HIS A 492 2.40 15.16 7.23
CA HIS A 492 2.24 13.74 6.99
C HIS A 492 0.95 13.18 7.64
N ASP A 493 0.64 13.56 8.88
CA ASP A 493 -0.61 13.15 9.55
C ASP A 493 -1.86 13.63 8.78
N ILE A 494 -1.81 14.85 8.21
CA ILE A 494 -2.86 15.35 7.32
C ILE A 494 -2.97 14.50 6.05
N LEU A 495 -1.85 14.08 5.46
CA LEU A 495 -1.85 13.22 4.26
C LEU A 495 -2.56 11.87 4.54
N LEU A 496 -2.30 11.25 5.69
CA LEU A 496 -3.01 10.04 6.13
C LEU A 496 -4.51 10.28 6.31
N CYS A 497 -4.89 11.42 6.88
CA CYS A 497 -6.30 11.80 7.00
C CYS A 497 -6.97 12.00 5.64
N VAL A 498 -6.25 12.54 4.64
CA VAL A 498 -6.74 12.66 3.26
C VAL A 498 -6.98 11.29 2.64
N LYS A 499 -6.10 10.31 2.90
CA LYS A 499 -6.24 8.92 2.42
C LYS A 499 -7.52 8.26 2.93
N ASP A 500 -7.76 8.38 4.23
CA ASP A 500 -8.87 7.68 4.90
C ASP A 500 -10.19 8.48 4.87
N GLY A 501 -10.15 9.74 4.44
CA GLY A 501 -11.32 10.63 4.42
C GLY A 501 -11.74 11.09 5.81
N GLU A 502 -10.79 11.17 6.74
CA GLU A 502 -11.01 11.50 8.15
C GLU A 502 -10.57 12.94 8.49
N LYS A 503 -11.03 13.46 9.63
CA LYS A 503 -10.58 14.75 10.16
C LYS A 503 -9.39 14.55 11.09
N GLN A 504 -8.47 15.52 11.13
CA GLN A 504 -7.32 15.44 12.03
C GLN A 504 -7.74 15.39 13.51
N ALA A 505 -8.83 16.06 13.85
CA ALA A 505 -9.42 16.08 15.19
C ALA A 505 -10.01 14.72 15.63
N THR A 506 -10.25 13.78 14.70
CA THR A 506 -10.64 12.41 15.07
C THR A 506 -9.47 11.76 15.84
N PRO A 507 -9.70 11.15 17.02
CA PRO A 507 -8.61 10.53 17.78
C PRO A 507 -7.95 9.37 17.04
N ILE A 508 -6.62 9.23 17.20
CA ILE A 508 -5.87 8.09 16.67
C ILE A 508 -6.22 6.83 17.47
N GLY A 509 -6.51 5.73 16.78
CA GLY A 509 -6.83 4.45 17.43
C GLY A 509 -7.37 3.41 16.45
N ARG A 510 -7.97 2.34 16.99
CA ARG A 510 -8.55 1.24 16.20
C ARG A 510 -10.06 1.16 16.42
N GLY A 511 -10.82 0.92 15.35
CA GLY A 511 -12.27 0.69 15.42
C GLY A 511 -13.14 1.93 15.17
N ARG A 512 -14.43 1.83 15.49
CA ARG A 512 -15.42 2.86 15.18
C ARG A 512 -15.17 4.13 16.01
N GLY A 513 -15.04 5.28 15.35
CA GLY A 513 -14.81 6.59 16.00
C GLY A 513 -13.34 6.97 16.16
N TYR A 514 -12.42 6.14 15.66
CA TYR A 514 -10.99 6.41 15.61
C TYR A 514 -10.50 6.46 14.16
N ARG A 515 -9.40 7.18 13.92
CA ARG A 515 -8.69 7.21 12.64
C ARG A 515 -7.33 6.55 12.75
N TYR A 516 -6.76 6.21 11.60
CA TYR A 516 -5.35 5.86 11.50
C TYR A 516 -4.45 7.11 11.64
N GLY A 517 -3.28 6.91 12.22
CA GLY A 517 -2.25 7.92 12.43
C GLY A 517 -1.03 7.28 13.08
N LEU A 518 0.14 7.88 12.90
CA LEU A 518 1.35 7.40 13.57
C LEU A 518 1.31 7.79 15.06
N PRO A 519 1.79 6.93 15.99
CA PRO A 519 1.68 7.18 17.42
C PRO A 519 2.47 8.40 17.93
N ASN A 520 3.51 8.82 17.19
CA ASN A 520 4.33 10.00 17.49
C ASN A 520 5.03 10.52 16.22
N GLN A 521 5.96 11.47 16.38
CA GLN A 521 6.61 12.21 15.29
C GLN A 521 8.01 11.67 14.88
N GLU A 522 8.41 10.46 15.32
CA GLU A 522 9.79 9.96 15.18
C GLU A 522 10.13 9.28 13.83
N TYR A 523 9.21 9.31 12.85
CA TYR A 523 9.30 8.61 11.56
C TYR A 523 9.95 9.46 10.43
N TYR A 524 10.86 10.36 10.81
CA TYR A 524 11.62 11.20 9.87
C TYR A 524 12.93 10.54 9.44
N PHE A 525 13.60 11.13 8.45
CA PHE A 525 14.93 10.71 8.00
C PHE A 525 16.02 11.14 9.00
N LYS A 526 16.19 10.37 10.08
CA LYS A 526 17.19 10.61 11.14
C LYS A 526 18.62 10.59 10.59
N SER A 527 19.48 11.41 11.16
CA SER A 527 20.92 11.39 10.89
C SER A 527 21.57 10.11 11.42
N GLY A 528 22.74 9.76 10.86
CA GLY A 528 23.51 8.62 11.35
C GLY A 528 23.95 8.78 12.82
N ALA A 529 24.16 10.01 13.29
CA ALA A 529 24.51 10.28 14.69
C ALA A 529 23.32 9.98 15.63
N GLU A 530 22.11 10.41 15.28
CA GLU A 530 20.90 10.11 16.05
C GLU A 530 20.65 8.59 16.11
N MET A 531 20.82 7.88 14.99
CA MET A 531 20.63 6.43 14.95
C MET A 531 21.70 5.68 15.77
N LYS A 532 22.97 6.10 15.72
CA LYS A 532 24.03 5.52 16.57
C LYS A 532 23.74 5.73 18.05
N GLU A 533 23.25 6.91 18.44
CA GLU A 533 22.88 7.19 19.82
C GLU A 533 21.71 6.32 20.29
N LEU A 534 20.70 6.10 19.44
CA LEU A 534 19.55 5.24 19.74
C LEU A 534 19.91 3.76 19.92
N PHE A 535 20.99 3.29 19.31
CA PHE A 535 21.40 1.87 19.29
C PHE A 535 22.79 1.61 19.90
N LYS A 536 23.31 2.52 20.73
CA LYS A 536 24.63 2.36 21.38
C LYS A 536 24.75 1.13 22.31
N ASP A 537 23.62 0.63 22.81
CA ASP A 537 23.53 -0.61 23.59
C ASP A 537 23.51 -1.87 22.71
N LEU A 538 23.29 -1.71 21.41
CA LEU A 538 23.18 -2.79 20.42
C LEU A 538 23.95 -2.43 19.14
N PRO A 539 25.28 -2.22 19.20
CA PRO A 539 26.07 -1.72 18.07
C PRO A 539 26.00 -2.64 16.84
N GLU A 540 25.79 -3.94 17.03
CA GLU A 540 25.69 -4.89 15.92
C GLU A 540 24.54 -4.56 14.94
N SER A 541 23.47 -3.91 15.39
CA SER A 541 22.34 -3.54 14.51
C SER A 541 22.74 -2.47 13.49
N ILE A 542 23.71 -1.62 13.83
CA ILE A 542 24.26 -0.61 12.91
C ILE A 542 25.36 -1.25 12.07
N LEU A 543 26.29 -2.01 12.69
CA LEU A 543 27.43 -2.62 12.00
C LEU A 543 27.00 -3.62 10.90
N ASN A 544 25.90 -4.34 11.09
CA ASN A 544 25.40 -5.30 10.10
C ASN A 544 24.84 -4.64 8.82
N ILE A 545 24.51 -3.34 8.84
CA ILE A 545 23.99 -2.61 7.68
C ILE A 545 25.01 -2.64 6.53
N GLN A 546 26.30 -2.49 6.84
CA GLN A 546 27.36 -2.55 5.83
C GLN A 546 27.36 -3.91 5.09
N ALA A 547 27.11 -5.00 5.80
CA ALA A 547 27.05 -6.33 5.19
C ALA A 547 25.86 -6.51 4.22
N ILE A 548 24.80 -5.71 4.35
CA ILE A 548 23.72 -5.63 3.35
C ILE A 548 24.21 -4.82 2.15
N VAL A 549 24.76 -3.64 2.39
CA VAL A 549 25.24 -2.70 1.35
C VAL A 549 26.32 -3.33 0.47
N ASP A 550 27.19 -4.14 1.05
CA ASP A 550 28.26 -4.87 0.34
C ASP A 550 27.72 -5.94 -0.62
N LYS A 551 26.53 -6.50 -0.34
CA LYS A 551 25.84 -7.47 -1.21
C LYS A 551 25.11 -6.79 -2.39
N ILE A 552 24.95 -5.46 -2.35
CA ILE A 552 24.22 -4.72 -3.39
C ILE A 552 25.16 -4.34 -4.55
N GLU A 553 24.79 -4.82 -5.73
CA GLU A 553 25.32 -4.42 -7.04
C GLU A 553 24.43 -3.32 -7.65
N PRO A 554 24.95 -2.10 -7.88
CA PRO A 554 24.22 -1.05 -8.59
C PRO A 554 23.92 -1.46 -10.03
N PHE A 555 22.72 -1.14 -10.52
CA PHE A 555 22.32 -1.43 -11.91
C PHE A 555 21.56 -0.26 -12.52
N GLU A 556 21.48 -0.26 -13.86
CA GLU A 556 20.65 0.68 -14.61
C GLU A 556 19.38 0.01 -15.13
N LEU A 557 18.29 0.77 -15.09
CA LEU A 557 16.99 0.38 -15.64
C LEU A 557 16.77 0.92 -17.06
N ALA A 558 17.56 1.93 -17.46
CA ALA A 558 17.54 2.44 -18.81
C ALA A 558 18.08 1.39 -19.79
N ARG A 559 17.46 1.27 -20.96
CA ARG A 559 17.87 0.35 -22.03
C ARG A 559 17.37 0.84 -23.39
N ASP A 560 17.90 0.24 -24.44
CA ASP A 560 17.45 0.47 -25.81
C ASP A 560 16.03 -0.04 -26.03
N VAL A 561 15.34 0.53 -27.02
CA VAL A 561 13.94 0.21 -27.30
C VAL A 561 13.78 -1.24 -27.76
N LEU A 562 12.89 -1.95 -27.08
CA LEU A 562 12.48 -3.31 -27.38
C LEU A 562 11.32 -3.24 -28.38
N LEU A 563 11.61 -3.60 -29.63
CA LEU A 563 10.58 -3.72 -30.66
C LEU A 563 9.94 -5.12 -30.59
N PRO A 564 8.62 -5.24 -30.72
CA PRO A 564 7.99 -6.53 -30.87
C PRO A 564 8.37 -7.17 -32.21
N GLU A 565 8.44 -8.48 -32.23
CA GLU A 565 8.73 -9.23 -33.45
C GLU A 565 7.52 -9.13 -34.40
N PHE A 566 7.77 -8.77 -35.66
CA PHE A 566 6.73 -8.74 -36.69
C PHE A 566 6.81 -9.99 -37.56
N GLU A 567 5.72 -10.74 -37.65
CA GLU A 567 5.66 -11.90 -38.52
C GLU A 567 5.72 -11.50 -40.01
N ILE A 568 6.87 -11.73 -40.64
CA ILE A 568 7.06 -11.56 -42.09
C ILE A 568 6.78 -12.86 -42.86
N PRO A 569 6.32 -12.79 -44.12
CA PRO A 569 6.11 -13.97 -44.94
C PRO A 569 7.38 -14.80 -45.14
N ASP A 570 7.25 -16.14 -45.18
CA ASP A 570 8.38 -17.08 -45.24
C ASP A 570 9.34 -16.82 -46.42
N GLU A 571 8.84 -16.29 -47.53
CA GLU A 571 9.65 -15.98 -48.73
C GLU A 571 10.64 -14.82 -48.52
N PHE A 572 10.43 -13.98 -47.52
CA PHE A 572 11.32 -12.88 -47.14
C PHE A 572 12.22 -13.23 -45.95
N ARG A 573 12.01 -14.38 -45.28
CA ARG A 573 12.83 -14.79 -44.14
C ARG A 573 14.24 -15.14 -44.59
N VAL A 574 15.23 -14.65 -43.85
CA VAL A 574 16.65 -14.86 -44.11
C VAL A 574 17.22 -15.69 -42.96
N LYS A 575 17.81 -16.85 -43.24
CA LYS A 575 18.29 -17.78 -42.20
C LYS A 575 19.40 -17.18 -41.35
N GLU A 576 20.19 -16.29 -41.93
CA GLU A 576 21.27 -15.58 -41.26
C GLU A 576 20.74 -14.69 -40.14
N ASP A 577 19.51 -14.18 -40.25
CA ASP A 577 18.89 -13.35 -39.21
C ASP A 577 18.62 -14.15 -37.92
N GLU A 578 18.34 -15.46 -38.01
CA GLU A 578 18.19 -16.34 -36.82
C GLU A 578 19.52 -16.52 -36.07
N ALA A 579 20.66 -16.38 -36.75
CA ALA A 579 21.98 -16.60 -36.18
C ALA A 579 22.60 -15.33 -35.57
N ASP A 580 22.32 -14.15 -36.15
CA ASP A 580 22.93 -12.88 -35.74
C ASP A 580 21.94 -11.79 -35.29
N GLY A 581 20.63 -12.06 -35.31
CA GLY A 581 19.59 -11.09 -34.95
C GLY A 581 19.44 -9.95 -35.97
N GLY A 582 19.93 -10.14 -37.19
CA GLY A 582 19.79 -9.20 -38.29
C GLY A 582 18.33 -8.93 -38.67
N LYS A 583 18.09 -7.81 -39.35
CA LYS A 583 16.75 -7.40 -39.83
C LYS A 583 16.63 -7.47 -41.35
N ARG A 584 17.38 -8.37 -42.00
CA ARG A 584 17.47 -8.41 -43.48
C ARG A 584 16.14 -8.79 -44.10
N GLY A 585 15.43 -9.73 -43.49
CA GLY A 585 14.09 -10.14 -43.94
C GLY A 585 13.05 -9.03 -43.80
N GLU A 586 13.02 -8.33 -42.66
CA GLU A 586 12.11 -7.18 -42.44
C GLU A 586 12.38 -6.07 -43.46
N ASN A 587 13.64 -5.74 -43.72
CA ASN A 587 14.01 -4.74 -44.73
C ASN A 587 13.58 -5.15 -46.15
N ALA A 588 13.76 -6.41 -46.52
CA ALA A 588 13.35 -6.93 -47.83
C ALA A 588 11.82 -6.88 -48.00
N TYR A 589 11.08 -7.27 -46.96
CA TYR A 589 9.62 -7.21 -46.97
C TYR A 589 9.11 -5.76 -47.01
N LEU A 590 9.64 -4.88 -46.15
CA LEU A 590 9.30 -3.46 -46.14
C LEU A 590 9.52 -2.83 -47.52
N ARG A 591 10.67 -3.08 -48.14
CA ARG A 591 10.96 -2.61 -49.50
C ARG A 591 9.93 -3.13 -50.50
N HIS A 592 9.56 -4.40 -50.44
CA HIS A 592 8.57 -4.98 -51.34
C HIS A 592 7.22 -4.26 -51.24
N ILE A 593 6.66 -4.14 -50.03
CA ILE A 593 5.34 -3.52 -49.83
C ILE A 593 5.35 -2.01 -50.12
N THR A 594 6.46 -1.30 -49.88
CA THR A 594 6.60 0.12 -50.27
C THR A 594 6.51 0.29 -51.78
N TYR A 595 7.19 -0.54 -52.57
CA TYR A 595 7.13 -0.44 -54.04
C TYR A 595 5.76 -0.82 -54.60
N GLU A 596 5.09 -1.82 -54.03
CA GLU A 596 3.70 -2.14 -54.38
C GLU A 596 2.74 -0.98 -54.05
N GLY A 597 2.98 -0.31 -52.94
CA GLY A 597 2.24 0.90 -52.56
C GLY A 597 2.50 2.10 -53.47
N ALA A 598 3.76 2.31 -53.86
CA ALA A 598 4.15 3.39 -54.78
C ALA A 598 3.46 3.24 -56.15
N LYS A 599 3.38 2.03 -56.70
CA LYS A 599 2.65 1.74 -57.95
C LYS A 599 1.17 2.14 -57.86
N LYS A 600 0.55 1.94 -56.69
CA LYS A 600 -0.86 2.28 -56.48
C LYS A 600 -1.08 3.78 -56.25
N ARG A 601 -0.20 4.47 -55.52
CA ARG A 601 -0.32 5.91 -55.20
C ARG A 601 0.06 6.83 -56.36
N TYR A 602 1.19 6.54 -57.03
CA TYR A 602 1.75 7.40 -58.08
C TYR A 602 1.43 6.89 -59.49
N GLY A 603 1.04 5.61 -59.64
CA GLY A 603 0.89 4.97 -60.95
C GLY A 603 2.25 4.68 -61.57
N GLU A 604 2.83 5.69 -62.24
CA GLU A 604 4.16 5.61 -62.83
C GLU A 604 5.23 6.07 -61.82
N ILE A 605 6.22 5.22 -61.57
CA ILE A 605 7.34 5.54 -60.68
C ILE A 605 8.43 6.21 -61.52
N THR A 606 8.54 7.53 -61.40
CA THR A 606 9.62 8.32 -62.01
C THR A 606 10.95 8.10 -61.30
N ASP A 607 12.06 8.50 -61.93
CA ASP A 607 13.39 8.41 -61.31
C ASP A 607 13.48 9.20 -60.00
N GLU A 608 12.84 10.36 -59.91
CA GLU A 608 12.76 11.18 -58.69
C GLU A 608 12.06 10.46 -57.54
N ILE A 609 10.90 9.83 -57.81
CA ILE A 609 10.17 9.05 -56.80
C ILE A 609 11.00 7.86 -56.35
N LYS A 610 11.64 7.17 -57.29
CA LYS A 610 12.48 6.00 -57.00
C LYS A 610 13.69 6.37 -56.14
N GLU A 611 14.40 7.44 -56.48
CA GLU A 611 15.55 7.94 -55.72
C GLU A 611 15.15 8.29 -54.29
N ARG A 612 14.01 8.97 -54.10
CA ARG A 612 13.50 9.31 -52.78
C ARG A 612 13.12 8.05 -51.96
N ILE A 613 12.42 7.09 -52.56
CA ILE A 613 12.05 5.83 -51.89
C ILE A 613 13.30 5.06 -51.46
N ASP A 614 14.27 4.86 -52.35
CA ASP A 614 15.48 4.09 -52.04
C ASP A 614 16.34 4.81 -50.98
N PHE A 615 16.40 6.15 -50.98
CA PHE A 615 17.07 6.94 -49.94
C PHE A 615 16.42 6.76 -48.57
N GLU A 616 15.09 6.88 -48.49
CA GLU A 616 14.35 6.71 -47.23
C GLU A 616 14.47 5.28 -46.70
N LEU A 617 14.27 4.27 -47.55
CA LEU A 617 14.42 2.86 -47.18
C LEU A 617 15.84 2.54 -46.68
N LYS A 618 16.87 3.12 -47.32
CA LYS A 618 18.25 2.94 -46.87
C LYS A 618 18.48 3.57 -45.49
N THR A 619 17.85 4.71 -45.24
CA THR A 619 17.91 5.38 -43.93
C THR A 619 17.20 4.56 -42.85
N VAL A 620 16.03 4.00 -43.16
CA VAL A 620 15.29 3.09 -42.27
C VAL A 620 16.12 1.84 -41.96
N GLU A 621 16.74 1.22 -42.97
CA GLU A 621 17.64 0.09 -42.79
C GLU A 621 18.81 0.43 -41.85
N ASN A 622 19.50 1.56 -42.10
CA ASN A 622 20.64 2.01 -41.29
C ASN A 622 20.24 2.35 -39.85
N SER A 623 19.03 2.88 -39.64
CA SER A 623 18.51 3.20 -38.31
C SER A 623 18.08 1.95 -37.52
N GLY A 624 17.84 0.82 -38.19
CA GLY A 624 17.48 -0.44 -37.54
C GLY A 624 16.02 -0.56 -37.13
N TYR A 625 15.11 0.24 -37.70
CA TYR A 625 13.67 0.23 -37.36
C TYR A 625 12.71 -0.26 -38.47
N PRO A 626 13.04 -1.24 -39.35
CA PRO A 626 12.10 -1.70 -40.38
C PRO A 626 10.85 -2.36 -39.78
N GLY A 627 11.00 -3.21 -38.75
CA GLY A 627 9.88 -3.80 -38.02
C GLY A 627 8.88 -2.77 -37.48
N TYR A 628 9.34 -1.58 -37.03
CA TYR A 628 8.44 -0.54 -36.55
C TYR A 628 7.50 -0.01 -37.64
N PHE A 629 8.00 0.20 -38.87
CA PHE A 629 7.15 0.58 -40.00
C PHE A 629 6.14 -0.53 -40.36
N LEU A 630 6.55 -1.79 -40.28
CA LEU A 630 5.68 -2.95 -40.53
C LEU A 630 4.55 -3.05 -39.50
N ILE A 631 4.88 -2.88 -38.22
CA ILE A 631 3.90 -2.86 -37.13
C ILE A 631 2.88 -1.74 -37.37
N VAL A 632 3.34 -0.53 -37.68
CA VAL A 632 2.49 0.63 -37.92
C VAL A 632 1.59 0.46 -39.14
N GLU A 633 2.15 0.01 -40.27
CA GLU A 633 1.39 -0.28 -41.50
C GLU A 633 0.26 -1.26 -41.22
N ASP A 634 0.55 -2.31 -40.47
CA ASP A 634 -0.35 -3.44 -40.28
C ASP A 634 -1.65 -3.05 -39.57
N PHE A 635 -1.57 -2.40 -38.41
CA PHE A 635 -2.80 -2.02 -37.71
C PHE A 635 -3.50 -0.82 -38.35
N ILE A 636 -2.81 0.03 -39.14
CA ILE A 636 -3.48 1.08 -39.94
C ILE A 636 -4.28 0.42 -41.08
N ARG A 637 -3.68 -0.55 -41.77
CA ARG A 637 -4.34 -1.33 -42.82
C ARG A 637 -5.56 -2.06 -42.26
N GLU A 638 -5.44 -2.71 -41.11
CA GLU A 638 -6.59 -3.35 -40.45
C GLU A 638 -7.62 -2.38 -39.90
N ALA A 639 -7.21 -1.21 -39.38
CA ALA A 639 -8.15 -0.16 -38.98
C ALA A 639 -9.04 0.26 -40.17
N ARG A 640 -8.45 0.48 -41.35
CA ARG A 640 -9.19 0.80 -42.57
C ARG A 640 -10.10 -0.35 -43.00
N ASN A 641 -9.65 -1.61 -42.90
CA ASN A 641 -10.48 -2.79 -43.19
C ASN A 641 -11.71 -2.90 -42.26
N MET A 642 -11.56 -2.45 -41.01
CA MET A 642 -12.63 -2.43 -39.99
C MET A 642 -13.56 -1.20 -40.09
N ASP A 643 -13.48 -0.43 -41.19
CA ASP A 643 -14.20 0.84 -41.37
C ASP A 643 -13.88 1.85 -40.26
N VAL A 644 -12.65 1.86 -39.73
CA VAL A 644 -12.16 2.90 -38.82
C VAL A 644 -11.50 4.00 -39.65
N SER A 645 -11.94 5.24 -39.44
CA SER A 645 -11.34 6.39 -40.13
C SER A 645 -9.97 6.67 -39.51
N VAL A 646 -8.94 6.74 -40.36
CA VAL A 646 -7.58 7.09 -39.98
C VAL A 646 -7.27 8.48 -40.50
N GLY A 647 -6.67 9.33 -39.66
CA GLY A 647 -6.25 10.68 -40.04
C GLY A 647 -5.22 10.68 -41.18
N PRO A 648 -5.01 11.83 -41.84
CA PRO A 648 -4.07 11.96 -42.94
C PRO A 648 -2.59 11.86 -42.54
N GLY A 649 -2.29 11.70 -41.24
CA GLY A 649 -0.96 11.68 -40.66
C GLY A 649 -0.67 12.96 -39.87
N ARG A 650 0.05 12.83 -38.75
CA ARG A 650 0.45 13.96 -37.90
C ARG A 650 1.96 14.00 -37.69
N GLY A 651 2.44 15.14 -37.21
CA GLY A 651 3.84 15.32 -36.87
C GLY A 651 4.76 15.20 -38.08
N SER A 652 5.98 14.70 -37.85
CA SER A 652 7.00 14.59 -38.88
C SER A 652 6.80 13.40 -39.82
N ALA A 653 6.03 12.37 -39.43
CA ALA A 653 5.77 11.18 -40.25
C ALA A 653 5.20 11.51 -41.64
N ALA A 654 4.45 12.61 -41.78
CA ALA A 654 3.92 13.10 -43.06
C ALA A 654 5.01 13.47 -44.09
N GLY A 655 6.28 13.64 -43.68
CA GLY A 655 7.40 13.94 -44.57
C GLY A 655 8.03 12.72 -45.27
N SER A 656 7.56 11.50 -44.99
CA SER A 656 8.10 10.26 -45.56
C SER A 656 7.28 9.74 -46.73
N VAL A 657 7.94 9.55 -47.88
CA VAL A 657 7.36 8.86 -49.05
C VAL A 657 7.09 7.40 -48.71
N VAL A 658 7.97 6.74 -47.94
CA VAL A 658 7.76 5.36 -47.49
C VAL A 658 6.45 5.26 -46.69
N ALA A 659 6.23 6.15 -45.73
CA ALA A 659 4.99 6.18 -44.94
C ALA A 659 3.74 6.44 -45.81
N TYR A 660 3.83 7.34 -46.79
CA TYR A 660 2.74 7.62 -47.72
C TYR A 660 2.39 6.42 -48.63
N CYS A 661 3.42 5.74 -49.15
CA CYS A 661 3.27 4.53 -49.95
C CYS A 661 2.67 3.36 -49.15
N LEU A 662 2.86 3.33 -47.83
CA LEU A 662 2.29 2.31 -46.94
C LEU A 662 0.91 2.69 -46.38
N TRP A 663 0.30 3.80 -46.82
CA TRP A 663 -0.95 4.33 -46.25
C TRP A 663 -0.88 4.70 -44.76
N ILE A 664 0.32 4.74 -44.19
CA ILE A 664 0.55 5.24 -42.84
C ILE A 664 0.17 6.72 -42.78
N THR A 665 0.54 7.46 -43.82
CA THR A 665 0.10 8.84 -44.05
C THR A 665 -0.70 8.94 -45.35
N ASN A 666 -1.48 10.00 -45.48
CA ASN A 666 -2.33 10.27 -46.64
C ASN A 666 -2.03 11.62 -47.32
N ILE A 667 -0.90 12.24 -46.97
CA ILE A 667 -0.41 13.48 -47.58
C ILE A 667 0.81 13.13 -48.41
N ASP A 668 0.83 13.55 -49.68
CA ASP A 668 1.95 13.32 -50.60
C ASP A 668 3.12 14.26 -50.28
N PRO A 669 4.22 13.78 -49.70
CA PRO A 669 5.33 14.64 -49.27
C PRO A 669 6.08 15.27 -50.44
N LEU A 670 6.10 14.64 -51.62
CA LEU A 670 6.77 15.21 -52.80
C LEU A 670 5.98 16.40 -53.36
N LYS A 671 4.65 16.28 -53.41
CA LYS A 671 3.76 17.36 -53.89
C LYS A 671 3.86 18.63 -53.03
N TYR A 672 4.04 18.48 -51.72
CA TYR A 672 4.06 19.59 -50.75
C TYR A 672 5.47 19.95 -50.25
N ASP A 673 6.52 19.39 -50.85
CA ASP A 673 7.93 19.61 -50.50
C ASP A 673 8.20 19.39 -49.00
N LEU A 674 7.68 18.29 -48.46
CA LEU A 674 7.88 17.89 -47.07
C LEU A 674 9.21 17.13 -46.91
N LEU A 675 9.95 17.51 -45.88
CA LEU A 675 11.31 17.02 -45.63
C LEU A 675 11.31 15.72 -44.82
N PHE A 676 11.96 14.68 -45.34
CA PHE A 676 12.10 13.39 -44.66
C PHE A 676 13.07 13.47 -43.47
N GLU A 677 14.11 14.29 -43.57
CA GLU A 677 15.16 14.42 -42.55
C GLU A 677 14.64 15.00 -41.24
N ARG A 678 13.49 15.68 -41.29
CA ARG A 678 12.76 16.13 -40.10
C ARG A 678 12.07 14.99 -39.37
N PHE A 679 11.75 13.91 -40.08
CA PHE A 679 11.19 12.68 -39.52
C PHE A 679 12.28 11.75 -39.02
N LEU A 680 13.20 11.37 -39.90
CA LEU A 680 14.30 10.47 -39.57
C LEU A 680 15.60 11.08 -40.10
N ASN A 681 16.48 11.46 -39.18
CA ASN A 681 17.74 12.09 -39.52
C ASN A 681 18.80 11.01 -39.83
N PRO A 682 19.41 10.99 -41.03
CA PRO A 682 20.41 9.99 -41.39
C PRO A 682 21.69 10.07 -40.56
N ASP A 683 22.03 11.24 -40.01
CA ASP A 683 23.24 11.47 -39.21
C ASP A 683 23.04 11.16 -37.72
N ARG A 684 21.80 10.89 -37.28
CA ARG A 684 21.45 10.58 -35.89
C ARG A 684 20.48 9.43 -35.83
N VAL A 685 20.95 8.29 -35.32
CA VAL A 685 20.06 7.17 -34.99
C VAL A 685 19.21 7.56 -33.78
N SER A 686 17.94 7.88 -34.05
CA SER A 686 16.91 8.07 -33.05
C SER A 686 15.66 7.33 -33.49
N MET A 687 14.91 6.81 -32.53
CA MET A 687 13.64 6.15 -32.83
C MET A 687 12.65 7.16 -33.45
N PRO A 688 12.02 6.82 -34.59
CA PRO A 688 10.97 7.65 -35.17
C PRO A 688 9.69 7.56 -34.34
N ASP A 689 9.00 8.69 -34.20
CA ASP A 689 7.70 8.78 -33.53
C ASP A 689 6.60 8.85 -34.59
N ILE A 690 5.88 7.74 -34.82
CA ILE A 690 4.74 7.68 -35.73
C ILE A 690 3.45 7.68 -34.92
N ASP A 691 2.89 8.87 -34.87
CA ASP A 691 1.67 9.20 -34.20
C ASP A 691 0.44 9.01 -35.10
N ILE A 692 -0.62 8.36 -34.60
CA ILE A 692 -1.76 7.95 -35.44
C ILE A 692 -3.08 8.39 -34.80
N ASP A 693 -3.93 8.95 -35.65
CA ASP A 693 -5.24 9.46 -35.25
C ASP A 693 -6.34 8.55 -35.81
N PHE A 694 -7.22 8.09 -34.93
CA PHE A 694 -8.41 7.30 -35.27
C PHE A 694 -9.68 8.09 -34.97
N ASP A 695 -10.80 7.71 -35.58
CA ASP A 695 -12.10 8.16 -35.07
C ASP A 695 -12.34 7.63 -33.64
N ASP A 696 -12.98 8.45 -32.81
CA ASP A 696 -13.10 8.22 -31.37
C ASP A 696 -13.85 6.90 -31.06
N GLU A 697 -14.81 6.51 -31.91
CA GLU A 697 -15.58 5.27 -31.75
C GLU A 697 -14.80 4.04 -32.21
N GLY A 698 -14.02 4.17 -33.28
CA GLY A 698 -13.26 3.09 -33.90
C GLY A 698 -11.96 2.74 -33.19
N ARG A 699 -11.41 3.66 -32.39
CA ARG A 699 -10.15 3.46 -31.65
C ARG A 699 -10.14 2.18 -30.81
N GLY A 700 -11.24 1.88 -30.11
CA GLY A 700 -11.34 0.67 -29.27
C GLY A 700 -11.11 -0.61 -30.07
N LYS A 701 -11.65 -0.68 -31.29
CA LYS A 701 -11.48 -1.85 -32.19
C LYS A 701 -10.04 -2.06 -32.63
N VAL A 702 -9.31 -0.96 -32.86
CA VAL A 702 -7.88 -1.04 -33.21
C VAL A 702 -7.07 -1.53 -32.02
N MET A 703 -7.40 -1.08 -30.80
CA MET A 703 -6.80 -1.62 -29.58
C MET A 703 -7.05 -3.13 -29.46
N ASP A 704 -8.29 -3.57 -29.63
CA ASP A 704 -8.66 -4.99 -29.56
C ASP A 704 -7.91 -5.81 -30.61
N TYR A 705 -7.71 -5.28 -31.82
CA TYR A 705 -6.89 -5.93 -32.85
C TYR A 705 -5.44 -6.12 -32.38
N VAL A 706 -4.82 -5.07 -31.84
CA VAL A 706 -3.44 -5.13 -31.34
C VAL A 706 -3.31 -6.12 -30.19
N ILE A 707 -4.27 -6.14 -29.26
CA ILE A 707 -4.33 -7.12 -28.16
C ILE A 707 -4.45 -8.54 -28.68
N ASN A 708 -5.32 -8.78 -29.66
CA ASN A 708 -5.52 -10.12 -30.23
C ASN A 708 -4.31 -10.60 -31.04
N LYS A 709 -3.59 -9.68 -31.69
CA LYS A 709 -2.41 -10.00 -32.50
C LYS A 709 -1.18 -10.31 -31.66
N TYR A 710 -0.86 -9.47 -30.68
CA TYR A 710 0.35 -9.63 -29.87
C TYR A 710 0.10 -10.34 -28.54
N GLY A 711 -1.14 -10.52 -28.12
CA GLY A 711 -1.48 -11.12 -26.82
C GLY A 711 -1.67 -10.08 -25.71
N ALA A 712 -2.62 -10.36 -24.81
CA ALA A 712 -3.00 -9.45 -23.72
C ALA A 712 -1.87 -9.22 -22.70
N ASN A 713 -0.93 -10.16 -22.56
CA ASN A 713 0.23 -10.01 -21.67
C ASN A 713 1.39 -9.22 -22.31
N GLN A 714 1.33 -8.91 -23.61
CA GLN A 714 2.33 -8.11 -24.32
C GLN A 714 1.89 -6.67 -24.57
N VAL A 715 0.61 -6.38 -24.32
CA VAL A 715 0.01 -5.06 -24.55
C VAL A 715 -0.42 -4.47 -23.22
N ALA A 716 0.03 -3.25 -22.93
CA ALA A 716 -0.34 -2.54 -21.72
C ALA A 716 -0.61 -1.06 -21.97
N GLN A 717 -1.36 -0.43 -21.08
CA GLN A 717 -1.51 1.01 -21.05
C GLN A 717 -0.45 1.64 -20.14
N ILE A 718 -0.23 2.94 -20.28
CA ILE A 718 0.73 3.67 -19.44
C ILE A 718 0.02 4.23 -18.21
N ILE A 719 0.57 4.06 -17.02
CA ILE A 719 0.04 4.72 -15.80
C ILE A 719 0.26 6.22 -15.83
N THR A 720 -0.66 6.95 -15.20
CA THR A 720 -0.51 8.37 -14.90
C THR A 720 -0.58 8.58 -13.40
N TYR A 721 0.27 9.48 -12.91
CA TYR A 721 0.31 9.85 -11.49
C TYR A 721 -0.35 11.21 -11.28
N GLY A 722 -1.51 11.22 -10.64
CA GLY A 722 -2.19 12.43 -10.23
C GLY A 722 -1.52 13.01 -8.99
N THR A 723 -0.90 14.18 -9.14
CA THR A 723 -0.26 14.91 -8.02
C THR A 723 -1.22 15.91 -7.39
N MET A 724 -1.03 16.19 -6.10
CA MET A 724 -1.74 17.26 -5.42
C MET A 724 -1.24 18.62 -5.93
N ALA A 725 -2.04 19.26 -6.78
CA ALA A 725 -1.80 20.62 -7.26
C ALA A 725 -2.12 21.66 -6.17
N ALA A 726 -1.50 22.85 -6.25
CA ALA A 726 -1.64 23.94 -5.29
C ALA A 726 -3.08 24.15 -4.74
N LYS A 727 -4.07 24.25 -5.63
CA LYS A 727 -5.47 24.48 -5.25
C LYS A 727 -6.12 23.26 -4.58
N SER A 728 -5.83 22.06 -5.06
CA SER A 728 -6.34 20.83 -4.43
C SER A 728 -5.69 20.61 -3.06
N SER A 729 -4.38 20.89 -2.93
CA SER A 729 -3.67 20.78 -1.65
C SER A 729 -4.32 21.65 -0.58
N ILE A 730 -4.65 22.90 -0.90
CA ILE A 730 -5.38 23.78 0.03
C ILE A 730 -6.74 23.20 0.41
N ARG A 731 -7.52 22.75 -0.57
CA ARG A 731 -8.89 22.24 -0.32
C ARG A 731 -8.91 20.95 0.49
N ASP A 732 -7.97 20.04 0.23
CA ASP A 732 -7.89 18.78 0.98
C ASP A 732 -7.38 19.01 2.40
N THR A 733 -6.35 19.85 2.56
CA THR A 733 -5.85 20.26 3.88
C THR A 733 -6.97 20.94 4.68
N ALA A 734 -7.69 21.87 4.06
CA ALA A 734 -8.83 22.55 4.69
C ALA A 734 -9.92 21.57 5.14
N ARG A 735 -10.21 20.53 4.35
CA ARG A 735 -11.20 19.50 4.72
C ARG A 735 -10.78 18.73 5.96
N VAL A 736 -9.50 18.34 6.03
CA VAL A 736 -8.95 17.58 7.15
C VAL A 736 -8.89 18.42 8.43
N LEU A 737 -8.53 19.70 8.30
CA LEU A 737 -8.47 20.67 9.40
C LEU A 737 -9.85 21.24 9.79
N ASP A 738 -10.92 20.82 9.12
CA ASP A 738 -12.30 21.30 9.33
C ASP A 738 -12.48 22.82 9.14
N LEU A 739 -11.69 23.41 8.24
CA LEU A 739 -11.86 24.81 7.82
C LEU A 739 -13.15 24.94 6.99
N PRO A 740 -14.00 25.96 7.24
CA PRO A 740 -15.23 26.15 6.48
C PRO A 740 -15.01 26.18 4.96
N LEU A 741 -15.90 25.51 4.21
CA LEU A 741 -15.78 25.36 2.75
C LEU A 741 -15.64 26.69 2.01
N ASN A 742 -16.31 27.73 2.51
CA ASN A 742 -16.25 29.08 1.94
C ASN A 742 -14.85 29.68 2.03
N ASP A 743 -14.17 29.51 3.17
CA ASP A 743 -12.81 30.01 3.39
C ASP A 743 -11.80 29.17 2.60
N ALA A 744 -11.98 27.86 2.59
CA ALA A 744 -11.16 26.95 1.77
C ALA A 744 -11.20 27.33 0.28
N ASP A 745 -12.39 27.60 -0.27
CA ASP A 745 -12.54 27.99 -1.67
C ASP A 745 -12.02 29.41 -1.94
N ARG A 746 -12.19 30.35 -0.99
CA ARG A 746 -11.63 31.70 -1.05
C ARG A 746 -10.11 31.64 -1.15
N ILE A 747 -9.45 30.90 -0.26
CA ILE A 747 -7.98 30.75 -0.24
C ILE A 747 -7.50 30.06 -1.53
N ALA A 748 -8.15 28.98 -1.95
CA ALA A 748 -7.77 28.28 -3.18
C ALA A 748 -7.89 29.17 -4.45
N LYS A 749 -8.82 30.13 -4.47
CA LYS A 749 -8.98 31.11 -5.56
C LYS A 749 -7.92 32.22 -5.57
N LEU A 750 -7.22 32.45 -4.47
CA LEU A 750 -6.08 33.38 -4.43
C LEU A 750 -4.89 32.89 -5.25
N ILE A 751 -4.77 31.57 -5.43
CA ILE A 751 -3.69 30.99 -6.22
C ILE A 751 -3.96 31.22 -7.72
N PRO A 752 -3.04 31.89 -8.45
CA PRO A 752 -3.17 32.04 -9.90
C PRO A 752 -3.22 30.69 -10.62
N ASN A 753 -3.87 30.63 -11.78
CA ASN A 753 -4.00 29.38 -12.52
C ASN A 753 -2.63 28.83 -12.93
N MET A 754 -2.46 27.50 -12.88
CA MET A 754 -1.23 26.79 -13.25
C MET A 754 0.03 27.21 -12.45
N SER A 755 -0.14 27.88 -11.31
CA SER A 755 0.96 28.27 -10.43
C SER A 755 1.17 27.28 -9.30
N LYS A 756 2.44 27.05 -8.92
CA LYS A 756 2.84 26.21 -7.79
C LYS A 756 3.06 27.07 -6.54
N LEU A 757 2.80 26.52 -5.36
CA LEU A 757 3.05 27.21 -4.08
C LEU A 757 4.55 27.50 -3.91
N SER A 758 5.43 26.58 -4.32
CA SER A 758 6.89 26.79 -4.31
C SER A 758 7.38 27.95 -5.20
N LYS A 759 6.57 28.43 -6.16
CA LYS A 759 6.90 29.61 -6.98
C LYS A 759 6.40 30.93 -6.38
N ILE A 760 5.63 30.86 -5.29
CA ILE A 760 5.05 32.00 -4.59
C ILE A 760 5.79 32.21 -3.27
N PHE A 761 5.91 31.16 -2.46
CA PHE A 761 6.53 31.25 -1.14
C PHE A 761 8.06 31.11 -1.24
N GLY A 762 8.79 31.89 -0.43
CA GLY A 762 10.26 31.88 -0.42
C GLY A 762 10.91 32.60 -1.60
N VAL A 763 10.13 33.34 -2.40
CA VAL A 763 10.62 34.14 -3.53
C VAL A 763 10.67 35.61 -3.15
N PRO A 764 11.77 36.35 -3.43
CA PRO A 764 11.84 37.78 -3.16
C PRO A 764 10.75 38.56 -3.90
N GLU A 765 10.23 39.63 -3.28
CA GLU A 765 9.14 40.45 -3.83
C GLU A 765 9.47 40.98 -5.25
N ALA A 766 10.73 41.34 -5.48
CA ALA A 766 11.21 41.82 -6.78
C ALA A 766 11.02 40.79 -7.91
N ASP A 767 11.11 39.49 -7.60
CA ASP A 767 10.93 38.41 -8.57
C ASP A 767 9.48 37.97 -8.69
N LEU A 768 8.67 38.10 -7.62
CA LEU A 768 7.22 37.94 -7.71
C LEU A 768 6.63 38.96 -8.70
N ARG A 769 7.05 40.23 -8.62
CA ARG A 769 6.60 41.31 -9.53
C ARG A 769 6.92 41.05 -11.00
N LYS A 770 7.95 40.25 -11.30
CA LYS A 770 8.30 39.84 -12.67
C LYS A 770 7.51 38.62 -13.15
N ARG A 771 7.11 37.75 -12.23
CA ARG A 771 6.47 36.45 -12.52
C ARG A 771 4.96 36.53 -12.67
N PHE A 772 4.31 37.48 -11.99
CA PHE A 772 2.86 37.59 -11.93
C PHE A 772 2.38 38.94 -12.46
N ARG A 773 1.18 38.96 -13.06
CA ARG A 773 0.52 40.21 -13.48
C ARG A 773 0.03 41.00 -12.27
N SER A 774 -0.25 42.29 -12.43
CA SER A 774 -0.65 43.18 -11.31
C SER A 774 -1.88 42.68 -10.55
N ASP A 775 -2.86 42.11 -11.24
CA ASP A 775 -4.08 41.53 -10.65
C ASP A 775 -3.86 40.17 -9.97
N GLU A 776 -2.84 39.42 -10.40
CA GLU A 776 -2.40 38.17 -9.77
C GLU A 776 -1.53 38.44 -8.54
N LEU A 777 -0.71 39.50 -8.57
CA LEU A 777 0.15 39.94 -7.47
C LEU A 777 -0.64 40.32 -6.23
N GLU A 778 -1.78 41.00 -6.37
CA GLU A 778 -2.64 41.33 -5.24
C GLU A 778 -3.14 40.06 -4.52
N LYS A 779 -3.54 39.05 -5.29
CA LYS A 779 -3.98 37.76 -4.74
C LYS A 779 -2.83 37.00 -4.07
N VAL A 780 -1.64 37.03 -4.68
CA VAL A 780 -0.43 36.42 -4.11
C VAL A 780 -0.04 37.09 -2.80
N ASN A 781 -0.07 38.42 -2.73
CA ASN A 781 0.22 39.15 -1.50
C ASN A 781 -0.80 38.84 -0.39
N ASN A 782 -2.09 38.74 -0.73
CA ASN A 782 -3.11 38.30 0.23
C ASN A 782 -2.83 36.89 0.75
N LEU A 783 -2.40 35.97 -0.12
CA LEU A 783 -2.05 34.61 0.27
C LEU A 783 -0.80 34.57 1.19
N LEU A 784 0.20 35.41 0.91
CA LEU A 784 1.38 35.57 1.77
C LEU A 784 0.99 36.07 3.15
N ASN A 785 0.16 37.12 3.23
CA ASN A 785 -0.32 37.67 4.50
C ASN A 785 -1.08 36.62 5.33
N ILE A 786 -1.94 35.80 4.69
CA ILE A 786 -2.64 34.70 5.38
C ILE A 786 -1.61 33.71 5.95
N SER A 787 -0.56 33.36 5.18
CA SER A 787 0.44 32.39 5.62
C SER A 787 1.30 32.84 6.80
N GLU A 788 1.37 34.14 7.08
CA GLU A 788 2.12 34.70 8.21
C GLU A 788 1.34 34.62 9.54
N GLY A 789 0.03 34.34 9.47
CA GLY A 789 -0.80 34.17 10.65
C GLY A 789 -0.55 32.89 11.46
N GLU A 790 -1.32 32.74 12.52
CA GLU A 790 -1.37 31.55 13.40
C GLU A 790 -2.75 30.87 13.41
N ASP A 791 -3.72 31.43 12.68
CA ASP A 791 -5.07 30.89 12.58
C ASP A 791 -5.15 29.63 11.68
N LEU A 792 -6.33 29.05 11.61
CA LEU A 792 -6.59 27.83 10.85
C LEU A 792 -6.33 28.02 9.34
N GLU A 793 -6.52 29.23 8.82
CA GLU A 793 -6.22 29.57 7.42
C GLU A 793 -4.71 29.54 7.17
N ALA A 794 -3.92 30.16 8.06
CA ALA A 794 -2.47 30.16 7.99
C ALA A 794 -1.90 28.73 8.09
N GLN A 795 -2.41 27.93 9.03
CA GLN A 795 -2.02 26.52 9.18
C GLN A 795 -2.35 25.71 7.92
N THR A 796 -3.55 25.91 7.36
CA THR A 796 -3.97 25.27 6.10
C THR A 796 -2.99 25.59 4.97
N VAL A 797 -2.58 26.85 4.83
CA VAL A 797 -1.62 27.26 3.79
C VAL A 797 -0.24 26.66 4.04
N LYS A 798 0.25 26.65 5.29
CA LYS A 798 1.56 26.07 5.65
C LYS A 798 1.62 24.59 5.32
N MET A 799 0.63 23.81 5.75
CA MET A 799 0.59 22.35 5.52
C MET A 799 0.38 22.01 4.05
N ALA A 800 -0.49 22.75 3.34
CA ALA A 800 -0.71 22.53 1.90
C ALA A 800 0.55 22.75 1.05
N ARG A 801 1.52 23.57 1.52
CA ARG A 801 2.82 23.75 0.84
C ARG A 801 3.67 22.49 0.88
N VAL A 802 3.68 21.78 2.02
CA VAL A 802 4.41 20.51 2.18
C VAL A 802 3.74 19.42 1.34
N LEU A 803 2.40 19.38 1.37
CA LEU A 803 1.62 18.38 0.62
C LEU A 803 1.62 18.57 -0.90
N GLU A 804 1.92 19.77 -1.41
CA GLU A 804 1.99 20.03 -2.86
C GLU A 804 3.02 19.11 -3.54
N GLY A 805 2.54 18.41 -4.57
CA GLY A 805 3.32 17.46 -5.35
C GLY A 805 3.28 16.02 -4.83
N SER A 806 2.67 15.76 -3.66
CA SER A 806 2.42 14.39 -3.19
C SER A 806 1.52 13.65 -4.18
N LEU A 807 1.72 12.34 -4.35
CA LEU A 807 0.85 11.54 -5.20
C LEU A 807 -0.50 11.31 -4.52
N ARG A 808 -1.57 11.63 -5.23
CA ARG A 808 -2.95 11.50 -4.79
C ARG A 808 -3.60 10.21 -5.28
N ASN A 809 -3.39 9.89 -6.55
CA ASN A 809 -4.04 8.77 -7.19
C ASN A 809 -3.26 8.31 -8.42
N THR A 810 -3.54 7.09 -8.84
CA THR A 810 -3.13 6.53 -10.13
C THR A 810 -4.29 6.60 -11.11
N GLY A 811 -3.96 6.81 -12.38
CA GLY A 811 -4.88 6.80 -13.51
C GLY A 811 -4.24 6.14 -14.73
N ILE A 812 -4.92 6.17 -15.87
CA ILE A 812 -4.45 5.56 -17.12
C ILE A 812 -4.23 6.66 -18.15
N HIS A 813 -3.13 6.58 -18.89
CA HIS A 813 -2.83 7.52 -19.97
C HIS A 813 -3.88 7.43 -21.06
N ALA A 814 -4.39 8.57 -21.50
CA ALA A 814 -5.53 8.62 -22.39
C ALA A 814 -5.27 7.94 -23.74
N CYS A 815 -4.03 7.92 -24.24
CA CYS A 815 -3.70 7.50 -25.61
C CYS A 815 -2.58 6.47 -25.73
N GLY A 816 -1.78 6.31 -24.67
CA GLY A 816 -0.48 5.65 -24.76
C GLY A 816 -0.59 4.16 -24.53
N VAL A 817 -0.13 3.40 -25.51
CA VAL A 817 -0.13 1.93 -25.54
C VAL A 817 1.31 1.47 -25.63
N ILE A 818 1.65 0.45 -24.85
CA ILE A 818 2.92 -0.24 -24.88
C ILE A 818 2.71 -1.59 -25.55
N ILE A 819 3.63 -1.95 -26.45
CA ILE A 819 3.70 -3.28 -27.05
C ILE A 819 5.11 -3.83 -26.81
N THR A 820 5.21 -4.99 -26.18
CA THR A 820 6.50 -5.65 -25.87
C THR A 820 6.73 -6.90 -26.71
N PRO A 821 7.99 -7.31 -26.94
CA PRO A 821 8.31 -8.53 -27.71
C PRO A 821 7.90 -9.83 -27.02
N ASP A 822 7.76 -9.82 -25.70
CA ASP A 822 7.31 -10.95 -24.89
C ASP A 822 6.46 -10.37 -23.74
N ASP A 823 6.03 -11.22 -22.80
CA ASP A 823 5.28 -10.82 -21.61
C ASP A 823 5.89 -9.58 -20.94
N ILE A 824 5.07 -8.52 -20.83
CA ILE A 824 5.50 -7.23 -20.32
C ILE A 824 6.10 -7.31 -18.92
N THR A 825 5.64 -8.26 -18.12
CA THR A 825 6.10 -8.47 -16.74
C THR A 825 7.55 -8.93 -16.66
N ASN A 826 8.15 -9.41 -17.76
CA ASN A 826 9.59 -9.70 -17.86
C ASN A 826 10.44 -8.42 -17.92
N PHE A 827 9.84 -7.29 -18.34
CA PHE A 827 10.57 -6.05 -18.61
C PHE A 827 10.32 -4.97 -17.57
N VAL A 828 9.05 -4.78 -17.19
CA VAL A 828 8.61 -3.75 -16.25
C VAL A 828 7.54 -4.27 -15.29
N PRO A 829 7.45 -3.69 -14.07
CA PRO A 829 6.33 -3.94 -13.17
C PRO A 829 5.01 -3.44 -13.76
N VAL A 830 3.91 -4.16 -13.55
CA VAL A 830 2.56 -3.80 -14.01
C VAL A 830 1.52 -3.83 -12.89
N ALA A 831 0.35 -3.30 -13.17
CA ALA A 831 -0.84 -3.33 -12.33
C ALA A 831 -2.09 -3.52 -13.21
N THR A 832 -3.25 -3.78 -12.60
CA THR A 832 -4.52 -3.85 -13.33
C THR A 832 -5.14 -2.47 -13.49
N ALA A 833 -5.71 -2.20 -14.66
CA ALA A 833 -6.59 -1.05 -14.85
C ALA A 833 -7.86 -1.20 -13.96
N LYS A 834 -8.41 -0.08 -13.47
CA LYS A 834 -9.63 -0.13 -12.64
C LYS A 834 -10.87 -0.59 -13.40
N ASP A 835 -10.92 -0.28 -14.69
CA ASP A 835 -12.11 -0.44 -15.54
C ASP A 835 -11.82 -1.32 -16.78
N SER A 836 -10.71 -2.06 -16.78
CA SER A 836 -10.28 -2.90 -17.91
C SER A 836 -9.43 -4.07 -17.43
N ASP A 837 -9.50 -5.19 -18.13
CA ASP A 837 -8.64 -6.36 -17.91
C ASP A 837 -7.21 -6.17 -18.45
N LEU A 838 -6.93 -5.01 -19.06
CA LEU A 838 -5.61 -4.66 -19.55
C LEU A 838 -4.62 -4.36 -18.42
N TYR A 839 -3.39 -4.78 -18.65
CA TYR A 839 -2.27 -4.36 -17.83
C TYR A 839 -1.99 -2.87 -18.02
N VAL A 840 -1.53 -2.25 -16.94
CA VAL A 840 -1.03 -0.89 -16.89
C VAL A 840 0.38 -0.94 -16.36
N THR A 841 1.34 -0.32 -17.03
CA THR A 841 2.72 -0.23 -16.54
C THR A 841 2.76 0.49 -15.20
N GLN A 842 3.61 0.10 -14.25
CA GLN A 842 3.89 0.94 -13.07
C GLN A 842 4.90 2.06 -13.38
N PHE A 843 5.35 2.19 -14.63
CA PHE A 843 6.20 3.28 -15.10
C PHE A 843 5.39 4.27 -15.93
N ASP A 844 5.44 5.55 -15.58
CA ASP A 844 4.70 6.60 -16.28
C ASP A 844 5.42 7.05 -17.56
N ASN A 845 4.72 7.87 -18.34
CA ASN A 845 5.18 8.36 -19.64
C ASN A 845 6.56 9.05 -19.59
N SER A 846 6.97 9.63 -18.46
CA SER A 846 8.28 10.30 -18.35
C SER A 846 9.49 9.35 -18.35
N VAL A 847 9.27 8.05 -18.08
CA VAL A 847 10.33 7.04 -17.93
C VAL A 847 10.13 5.81 -18.80
N VAL A 848 8.91 5.54 -19.26
CA VAL A 848 8.54 4.31 -20.00
C VAL A 848 9.39 4.08 -21.26
N GLU A 849 9.66 5.13 -22.04
CA GLU A 849 10.50 5.06 -23.25
C GLU A 849 11.97 4.83 -22.88
N ASN A 850 12.47 5.50 -21.83
CA ASN A 850 13.83 5.29 -21.33
C ASN A 850 14.02 3.88 -20.74
N ALA A 851 12.93 3.24 -20.28
CA ALA A 851 12.93 1.83 -19.87
C ALA A 851 12.93 0.86 -21.06
N GLY A 852 13.00 1.37 -22.29
CA GLY A 852 13.10 0.61 -23.53
C GLY A 852 11.76 0.07 -24.03
N LEU A 853 10.64 0.66 -23.64
CA LEU A 853 9.32 0.19 -24.09
C LEU A 853 8.88 0.97 -25.32
N LEU A 854 8.39 0.24 -26.34
CA LEU A 854 7.76 0.82 -27.52
C LEU A 854 6.43 1.47 -27.12
N LYS A 855 6.40 2.80 -27.12
CA LYS A 855 5.18 3.59 -26.94
C LYS A 855 4.53 3.88 -28.30
N MET A 856 3.22 3.71 -28.37
CA MET A 856 2.38 4.14 -29.48
C MET A 856 1.20 4.96 -28.96
N ASP A 857 0.95 6.13 -29.54
CA ASP A 857 -0.18 6.97 -29.17
C ASP A 857 -1.35 6.74 -30.13
N PHE A 858 -2.36 6.00 -29.68
CA PHE A 858 -3.63 5.84 -30.38
C PHE A 858 -4.56 6.98 -29.95
N LEU A 859 -4.62 8.06 -30.74
CA LEU A 859 -5.48 9.21 -30.43
C LEU A 859 -6.89 9.01 -31.00
N GLY A 860 -7.90 9.35 -30.20
CA GLY A 860 -9.28 9.48 -30.67
C GLY A 860 -9.57 10.94 -31.06
N LEU A 861 -9.84 11.22 -32.33
CA LEU A 861 -10.22 12.54 -32.82
C LEU A 861 -11.71 12.62 -33.11
N LYS A 862 -12.41 13.47 -32.35
CA LYS A 862 -13.84 13.78 -32.58
C LYS A 862 -14.11 14.31 -33.98
N THR A 863 -13.17 15.04 -34.57
CA THR A 863 -13.29 15.58 -35.94
C THR A 863 -13.42 14.47 -36.97
N LEU A 864 -12.67 13.36 -36.83
CA LEU A 864 -12.78 12.23 -37.75
C LEU A 864 -14.14 11.55 -37.63
N THR A 865 -14.66 11.38 -36.40
CA THR A 865 -16.02 10.89 -36.16
C THR A 865 -17.06 11.80 -36.83
N LEU A 866 -16.95 13.12 -36.65
CA LEU A 866 -17.88 14.09 -37.24
C LEU A 866 -17.88 14.06 -38.77
N ILE A 867 -16.71 13.96 -39.40
CA ILE A 867 -16.60 13.83 -40.86
C ILE A 867 -17.28 12.53 -41.33
N LYS A 868 -16.98 11.40 -40.66
CA LYS A 868 -17.56 10.09 -40.97
C LYS A 868 -19.08 10.09 -40.88
N ASP A 869 -19.63 10.67 -39.82
CA ASP A 869 -21.08 10.79 -39.62
C ASP A 869 -21.72 11.71 -40.66
N THR A 870 -21.05 12.81 -41.01
CA THR A 870 -21.51 13.73 -42.06
C THR A 870 -21.63 13.00 -43.40
N VAL A 871 -20.60 12.23 -43.79
CA VAL A 871 -20.62 11.42 -45.02
C VAL A 871 -21.75 10.40 -45.00
N LYS A 872 -21.96 9.69 -43.88
CA LYS A 872 -23.07 8.73 -43.70
C LYS A 872 -24.44 9.40 -43.86
N ILE A 873 -24.63 10.57 -43.24
CA ILE A 873 -25.89 11.33 -43.31
C ILE A 873 -26.16 11.82 -44.74
N VAL A 874 -25.14 12.35 -45.43
CA VAL A 874 -25.29 12.82 -46.82
C VAL A 874 -25.65 11.65 -47.74
N LYS A 875 -24.99 10.49 -47.60
CA LYS A 875 -25.35 9.29 -48.34
C LYS A 875 -26.79 8.87 -48.09
N ALA A 876 -27.24 8.88 -46.83
CA ALA A 876 -28.60 8.51 -46.47
C ALA A 876 -29.67 9.49 -46.99
N LYS A 877 -29.38 10.79 -46.99
CA LYS A 877 -30.33 11.84 -47.41
C LYS A 877 -30.37 12.07 -48.93
N HIS A 878 -29.20 12.04 -49.57
CA HIS A 878 -29.03 12.49 -50.95
C HIS A 878 -28.61 11.37 -51.90
N GLY A 879 -28.30 10.16 -51.39
CA GLY A 879 -27.80 9.04 -52.21
C GLY A 879 -26.38 9.24 -52.75
N ILE A 880 -25.69 10.31 -52.35
CA ILE A 880 -24.36 10.67 -52.82
C ILE A 880 -23.32 10.06 -51.86
N GLN A 881 -22.43 9.22 -52.39
CA GLN A 881 -21.26 8.75 -51.66
C GLN A 881 -20.16 9.79 -51.75
N LEU A 882 -19.79 10.38 -50.61
CA LEU A 882 -18.63 11.26 -50.51
C LEU A 882 -17.41 10.44 -50.09
N VAL A 883 -16.25 10.77 -50.64
CA VAL A 883 -14.94 10.20 -50.28
C VAL A 883 -14.03 11.37 -49.87
N PRO A 884 -13.85 11.62 -48.56
CA PRO A 884 -13.10 12.79 -48.08
C PRO A 884 -11.67 12.92 -48.65
N ASP A 885 -11.00 11.77 -48.85
CA ASP A 885 -9.64 11.71 -49.38
C ASP A 885 -9.51 12.17 -50.85
N GLU A 886 -10.63 12.25 -51.57
CA GLU A 886 -10.69 12.64 -52.99
C GLU A 886 -11.23 14.05 -53.21
N PHE A 887 -11.48 14.82 -52.14
CA PHE A 887 -12.02 16.16 -52.27
C PHE A 887 -11.02 17.11 -52.96
N PRO A 888 -11.49 17.94 -53.91
CA PRO A 888 -10.64 18.96 -54.53
C PRO A 888 -10.20 19.99 -53.50
N LEU A 889 -8.93 20.37 -53.56
CA LEU A 889 -8.34 21.35 -52.63
C LEU A 889 -8.52 22.80 -53.10
N ASP A 890 -9.22 23.02 -54.21
CA ASP A 890 -9.45 24.32 -54.85
C ASP A 890 -10.95 24.66 -54.95
N ASP A 891 -11.78 24.03 -54.12
CA ASP A 891 -13.22 24.31 -54.05
C ASP A 891 -13.52 25.73 -53.52
N ALA A 892 -13.87 26.64 -54.43
CA ALA A 892 -14.09 28.05 -54.09
C ALA A 892 -15.13 28.29 -52.97
N PRO A 893 -16.31 27.62 -52.94
CA PRO A 893 -17.27 27.78 -51.85
C PRO A 893 -16.77 27.39 -50.46
N THR A 894 -15.76 26.51 -50.36
CA THR A 894 -15.15 26.15 -49.07
C THR A 894 -14.25 27.27 -48.51
N TYR A 895 -13.70 28.12 -49.39
CA TYR A 895 -12.84 29.25 -49.01
C TYR A 895 -13.59 30.56 -48.76
N GLU A 896 -14.78 30.72 -49.35
CA GLU A 896 -15.72 31.83 -49.12
C GLU A 896 -16.36 31.75 -47.72
#